data_AF-A0A8T7BUZ4-F1
#
_entry.id   AF-A0A8T7BUZ4-F1
#
_cell.length_a   1.000
_cell.length_b   1.000
_cell.length_c   1.000
_cell.angle_alpha   90.00
_cell.angle_beta   90.00
_cell.angle_gamma   90.00
#
_symmetry.space_group_name_H-M   'P 1'
#
loop_
_entity.id
_entity.type
_entity.pdbx_description
1 polymer ?
#
loop_
_entity_poly.entity_id
_entity_poly.type
_entity_poly.pdbx_seq_one_letter_code
_entity_poly.pdbx_strand_id
1 'polypeptide(L)'
;FEGIHLRGGLVARGGLRWSDRREDYRTEVLGLMKAQMVKNAVIVPAGSKGGFITKQIAHLPHNEIYGEVQTCYSLYIQALLELTDNRVGNDIQHPLQTVIHDSADPYLVVAADKGTAAFSDVANGIAESKNFWLDDAFASGGSQGYDHKKMGITARGAWESVKRHFRGIGKDIQSEDFSVVGIGDMSGDVFGNGMLLSQHIKLVAAFNHMHIFIDPDPDAKKSFKERARMFEMPRSTWSDYDKKLISTGGGIFSRKAKKIVLTPEIQNLLDCKEDHLTPNQLIVYILKARVDLIWNGGIGTYIKSSIETNAAVSDKNNDEIRVNGKQVRAKAIGEGGNLGVTQKGRIEFAQHGGLIYTDSIDNSAGVDCSDNEVNIKILLSQMVKAGRLSQKERNQLLIDMTDKVAANCLLNNYKQTQIIDIIEKDAGINMHQHARFMRHLEREGILNRRLETLPNDEQIVARIGKNLGLTKPELSILLSYSKLTYKNALLESSSLQEECYNELLLRYFPPRLRKLYADEILRHPLRKEIIATLLSNKIINDIGIGFGFRIREETGATIENIAKAYVVCVEIFELNATWRALGKLDNVVNEQHRYECFRAISGLLERSISWILRNRGANFDVSMLIERYKTDIKVLHKEISTAIIGQSRKNYIATRKRFLKHKIPADLSQELADKTTLASAFDIIEITGKLYCNTEHTAKLFYALSERLQLHWIRDSISQTVVRTHWNHLAIVNMRNDLHANQRNLTELVLQSVTNKRHTTKALQLWEQHHSEALERYDRIINELGALRTLDFPAISVAVSEVRRLVTSTQLSVNME
;
A
#
# COMPACT_ATOMS: atom_id res chain seq x y z
N PHE A 1 -8.66 29.29 27.09
CA PHE A 1 -8.54 27.86 26.70
C PHE A 1 -7.26 27.27 27.28
N GLU A 2 -7.06 25.96 27.15
CA GLU A 2 -5.74 25.29 27.22
C GLU A 2 -5.62 24.40 26.00
N GLY A 3 -4.44 24.29 25.39
CA GLY A 3 -4.22 23.49 24.19
C GLY A 3 -2.86 22.81 24.18
N ILE A 4 -2.78 21.72 23.42
CA ILE A 4 -1.53 20.99 23.15
C ILE A 4 -1.52 20.56 21.68
N HIS A 5 -0.38 20.69 21.02
CA HIS A 5 -0.15 20.17 19.67
C HIS A 5 1.08 19.25 19.69
N LEU A 6 0.92 18.03 19.19
CA LEU A 6 1.97 17.02 19.12
C LEU A 6 2.27 16.70 17.66
N ARG A 7 3.55 16.71 17.28
CA ARG A 7 4.01 16.46 15.91
C ARG A 7 4.98 15.29 15.89
N GLY A 8 4.84 14.42 14.88
CA GLY A 8 5.78 13.33 14.63
C GLY A 8 6.90 13.66 13.65
N GLY A 9 7.01 14.92 13.19
CA GLY A 9 8.06 15.37 12.27
C GLY A 9 7.92 16.84 11.86
N LEU A 10 8.94 17.35 11.15
CA LEU A 10 8.99 18.73 10.62
C LEU A 10 7.94 19.00 9.54
N VAL A 11 7.59 18.01 8.72
CA VAL A 11 6.43 18.12 7.84
C VAL A 11 5.36 17.22 8.44
N ALA A 12 4.41 17.80 9.17
CA ALA A 12 3.38 17.03 9.88
C ALA A 12 2.00 17.67 9.74
N ARG A 13 0.97 16.82 9.77
CA ARG A 13 -0.42 17.20 9.56
C ARG A 13 -1.36 16.40 10.46
N GLY A 14 -2.34 17.10 11.01
CA GLY A 14 -3.18 16.55 12.07
C GLY A 14 -4.44 17.36 12.33
N GLY A 15 -5.49 16.66 12.73
CA GLY A 15 -6.73 17.30 13.16
C GLY A 15 -6.59 18.02 14.49
N LEU A 16 -7.27 19.14 14.66
CA LEU A 16 -7.37 19.87 15.94
C LEU A 16 -8.72 19.56 16.61
N ARG A 17 -8.71 18.88 17.76
CA ARG A 17 -9.92 18.46 18.47
C ARG A 17 -10.33 19.47 19.54
N TRP A 18 -11.61 19.81 19.58
CA TRP A 18 -12.20 20.32 20.82
C TRP A 18 -12.55 19.14 21.71
N SER A 19 -11.92 19.07 22.89
CA SER A 19 -12.13 17.98 23.85
C SER A 19 -13.03 18.43 24.99
N ASP A 20 -14.02 17.59 25.29
CA ASP A 20 -14.87 17.66 26.48
C ASP A 20 -14.19 17.00 27.70
N ARG A 21 -13.00 16.41 27.53
CA ARG A 21 -12.27 15.66 28.57
C ARG A 21 -11.23 16.52 29.29
N ARG A 22 -11.70 17.44 30.13
CA ARG A 22 -10.84 18.43 30.81
C ARG A 22 -9.65 17.83 31.57
N GLU A 23 -9.81 16.65 32.16
CA GLU A 23 -8.80 16.03 33.03
C GLU A 23 -7.72 15.25 32.27
N ASP A 24 -8.04 14.69 31.09
CA ASP A 24 -7.13 13.79 30.36
C ASP A 24 -7.03 14.04 28.85
N TYR A 25 -7.44 15.22 28.37
CA TYR A 25 -7.34 15.60 26.94
C TYR A 25 -5.92 15.44 26.37
N ARG A 26 -4.86 15.60 27.17
CA ARG A 26 -3.47 15.40 26.72
C ARG A 26 -3.19 13.94 26.35
N THR A 27 -3.70 13.01 27.16
CA THR A 27 -3.60 11.56 26.89
C THR A 27 -4.44 11.18 25.67
N GLU A 28 -5.63 11.77 25.53
CA GLU A 28 -6.46 11.63 24.33
C GLU A 28 -5.71 12.08 23.08
N VAL A 29 -5.14 13.29 23.08
CA VAL A 29 -4.40 13.85 21.94
C VAL A 29 -3.17 13.01 21.59
N LEU A 30 -2.44 12.51 22.60
CA LEU A 30 -1.31 11.59 22.37
C LEU A 30 -1.74 10.29 21.70
N GLY A 31 -2.85 9.68 22.14
CA GLY A 31 -3.40 8.47 21.51
C GLY A 31 -3.80 8.71 20.05
N LEU A 32 -4.46 9.84 19.77
CA LEU A 32 -4.87 10.22 18.42
C LEU A 32 -3.67 10.53 17.52
N MET A 33 -2.62 11.19 18.04
CA MET A 33 -1.39 11.45 17.28
C MET A 33 -0.71 10.15 16.85
N LYS A 34 -0.60 9.17 17.77
CA LYS A 34 -0.04 7.84 17.44
C LYS A 34 -0.82 7.14 16.34
N ALA A 35 -2.15 7.12 16.42
CA ALA A 35 -2.98 6.56 15.36
C ALA A 35 -2.78 7.30 14.01
N GLN A 36 -2.61 8.63 14.06
CA GLN A 36 -2.37 9.45 12.87
C GLN A 36 -1.02 9.14 12.20
N MET A 37 0.01 8.75 12.96
CA MET A 37 1.31 8.38 12.40
C MET A 37 1.20 7.21 11.41
N VAL A 38 0.48 6.15 11.81
CA VAL A 38 0.26 4.96 10.97
C VAL A 38 -0.65 5.29 9.78
N LYS A 39 -1.68 6.11 10.00
CA LYS A 39 -2.61 6.54 8.93
C LYS A 39 -1.92 7.39 7.86
N ASN A 40 -0.97 8.23 8.25
CA ASN A 40 -0.24 9.11 7.33
C ASN A 40 0.91 8.42 6.58
N ALA A 41 1.08 7.10 6.73
CA ALA A 41 2.14 6.36 6.05
C ALA A 41 2.09 6.46 4.51
N VAL A 42 0.91 6.73 3.94
CA VAL A 42 0.69 6.84 2.49
C VAL A 42 0.88 8.26 1.94
N ILE A 43 0.96 9.28 2.80
CA ILE A 43 1.05 10.70 2.39
C ILE A 43 2.37 11.34 2.81
N VAL A 44 2.61 12.56 2.32
CA VAL A 44 3.82 13.35 2.60
C VAL A 44 3.99 13.60 4.11
N PRO A 45 3.08 14.33 4.78
CA PRO A 45 3.30 14.71 6.17
C PRO A 45 3.27 13.52 7.12
N ALA A 46 4.10 13.57 8.16
CA ALA A 46 3.96 12.74 9.34
C ALA A 46 2.65 13.03 10.09
N GLY A 47 2.28 12.16 11.02
CA GLY A 47 1.12 12.39 11.89
C GLY A 47 1.37 13.56 12.86
N SER A 48 0.38 14.43 13.01
CA SER A 48 0.27 15.31 14.17
C SER A 48 -1.14 15.23 14.76
N LYS A 49 -1.30 15.81 15.94
CA LYS A 49 -2.62 16.06 16.53
C LYS A 49 -2.57 17.24 17.47
N GLY A 50 -3.58 18.09 17.38
CA GLY A 50 -3.83 19.10 18.40
C GLY A 50 -5.13 18.81 19.14
N GLY A 51 -5.21 19.33 20.36
CA GLY A 51 -6.46 19.39 21.09
C GLY A 51 -6.47 20.53 22.07
N PHE A 52 -7.65 21.11 22.26
CA PHE A 52 -7.87 22.19 23.20
C PHE A 52 -9.16 21.99 23.99
N ILE A 53 -9.17 22.58 25.19
CA ILE A 53 -10.33 22.65 26.08
C ILE A 53 -10.76 24.11 26.25
N THR A 54 -12.06 24.30 26.40
CA THR A 54 -12.69 25.57 26.73
C THR A 54 -12.98 25.61 28.22
N LYS A 55 -12.48 26.63 28.93
CA LYS A 55 -12.61 26.71 30.41
C LYS A 55 -13.93 27.32 30.87
N GLN A 56 -14.59 28.11 30.02
CA GLN A 56 -15.77 28.91 30.38
C GLN A 56 -17.11 28.29 29.97
N ILE A 57 -17.11 27.18 29.22
CA ILE A 57 -18.35 26.57 28.66
C ILE A 57 -19.37 26.15 29.71
N ALA A 58 -18.94 25.79 30.93
CA ALA A 58 -19.85 25.37 31.99
C ALA A 58 -20.78 26.51 32.47
N HIS A 59 -20.44 27.75 32.15
CA HIS A 59 -21.18 28.95 32.55
C HIS A 59 -21.98 29.57 31.38
N LEU A 60 -21.96 28.96 30.19
CA LEU A 60 -22.61 29.50 28.99
C LEU A 60 -23.91 28.76 28.67
N PRO A 61 -24.94 29.46 28.17
CA PRO A 61 -26.11 28.83 27.60
C PRO A 61 -25.74 28.08 26.29
N HIS A 62 -26.51 27.04 25.94
CA HIS A 62 -26.15 26.10 24.88
C HIS A 62 -25.93 26.75 23.50
N ASN A 63 -26.67 27.80 23.19
CA ASN A 63 -26.57 28.58 21.94
C ASN A 63 -25.28 29.40 21.84
N GLU A 64 -24.59 29.69 22.94
CA GLU A 64 -23.34 30.47 22.97
C GLU A 64 -22.09 29.59 22.97
N ILE A 65 -22.22 28.30 23.28
CA ILE A 65 -21.10 27.35 23.35
C ILE A 65 -20.32 27.32 22.03
N TYR A 66 -21.01 27.28 20.88
CA TYR A 66 -20.36 27.19 19.58
C TYR A 66 -19.46 28.41 19.29
N GLY A 67 -19.93 29.62 19.64
CA GLY A 67 -19.17 30.85 19.49
C GLY A 67 -17.94 30.90 20.39
N GLU A 68 -18.06 30.43 21.64
CA GLU A 68 -16.92 30.32 22.56
C GLU A 68 -15.88 29.30 22.07
N VAL A 69 -16.32 28.14 21.55
CA VAL A 69 -15.42 27.14 20.99
C VAL A 69 -14.67 27.69 19.77
N GLN A 70 -15.37 28.39 18.86
CA GLN A 70 -14.75 29.03 17.70
C GLN A 70 -13.75 30.12 18.13
N THR A 71 -14.06 30.90 19.17
CA THR A 71 -13.17 31.94 19.70
C THR A 71 -11.91 31.33 20.31
N CYS A 72 -12.06 30.29 21.14
CA CYS A 72 -10.94 29.54 21.69
C CYS A 72 -10.08 28.86 20.61
N TYR A 73 -10.70 28.33 19.56
CA TYR A 73 -10.01 27.77 18.40
C TYR A 73 -9.16 28.84 17.69
N SER A 74 -9.73 30.01 17.41
CA SER A 74 -9.01 31.12 16.76
C SER A 74 -7.79 31.55 17.57
N LEU A 75 -7.94 31.73 18.89
CA LEU A 75 -6.81 32.05 19.78
C LEU A 75 -5.75 30.95 19.79
N TYR A 76 -6.17 29.68 19.76
CA TYR A 76 -5.26 28.55 19.70
C TYR A 76 -4.45 28.53 18.39
N ILE A 77 -5.08 28.79 17.24
CA ILE A 77 -4.39 28.92 15.95
C ILE A 77 -3.39 30.08 15.97
N GLN A 78 -3.79 31.25 16.50
CA GLN A 78 -2.89 32.40 16.62
C GLN A 78 -1.66 32.06 17.45
N ALA A 79 -1.86 31.41 18.61
CA ALA A 79 -0.77 30.99 19.48
C ALA A 79 0.18 29.98 18.80
N LEU A 80 -0.36 29.05 17.97
CA LEU A 80 0.48 28.12 17.21
C LEU A 80 1.34 28.86 16.17
N LEU A 81 0.76 29.79 15.42
CA LEU A 81 1.47 30.57 14.40
C LEU A 81 2.51 31.52 15.00
N GLU A 82 2.29 32.03 16.22
CA GLU A 82 3.26 32.85 16.95
C GLU A 82 4.49 32.07 17.45
N LEU A 83 4.40 30.73 17.48
CA LEU A 83 5.48 29.84 17.86
C LEU A 83 6.12 29.10 16.67
N THR A 84 5.59 29.29 15.46
CA THR A 84 6.04 28.58 14.25
C THR A 84 6.88 29.49 13.38
N ASP A 85 7.98 28.97 12.82
CA ASP A 85 8.76 29.73 11.85
C ASP A 85 7.91 30.08 10.62
N ASN A 86 8.23 31.18 9.95
CA ASN A 86 7.60 31.55 8.68
C ASN A 86 8.60 31.47 7.52
N ARG A 87 8.12 31.28 6.29
CA ARG A 87 8.96 31.30 5.08
C ARG A 87 8.69 32.56 4.27
N VAL A 88 9.73 33.37 4.05
CA VAL A 88 9.65 34.56 3.21
C VAL A 88 10.59 34.38 2.02
N GLY A 89 10.03 34.10 0.85
CA GLY A 89 10.81 33.68 -0.32
C GLY A 89 11.53 32.35 -0.07
N ASN A 90 12.86 32.40 -0.02
CA ASN A 90 13.70 31.25 0.29
C ASN A 90 14.22 31.23 1.73
N ASP A 91 14.02 32.32 2.48
CA ASP A 91 14.55 32.46 3.83
C ASP A 91 13.50 32.04 4.87
N ILE A 92 13.99 31.53 6.00
CA ILE A 92 13.17 31.18 7.15
C ILE A 92 13.32 32.28 8.20
N GLN A 93 12.18 32.74 8.72
CA GLN A 93 12.11 33.75 9.78
C GLN A 93 11.59 33.11 11.06
N HIS A 94 12.36 33.23 12.13
CA HIS A 94 12.00 32.76 13.45
C HIS A 94 11.15 33.78 14.21
N PRO A 95 10.23 33.35 15.10
CA PRO A 95 9.48 34.27 15.95
C PRO A 95 10.39 35.00 16.96
N LEU A 96 10.21 36.32 17.10
CA LEU A 96 11.14 37.21 17.82
C LEU A 96 11.35 36.91 19.31
N GLN A 97 10.33 36.38 20.00
CA GLN A 97 10.34 36.16 21.46
C GLN A 97 10.43 34.68 21.84
N THR A 98 11.09 33.87 21.00
CA THR A 98 11.19 32.41 21.18
C THR A 98 12.63 31.98 21.39
N VAL A 99 12.85 31.11 22.38
CA VAL A 99 14.12 30.40 22.53
C VAL A 99 14.05 29.14 21.68
N ILE A 100 14.94 29.06 20.69
CA ILE A 100 14.94 28.00 19.69
C ILE A 100 15.89 26.90 20.16
N HIS A 101 15.39 25.67 20.25
CA HIS A 101 16.17 24.50 20.68
C HIS A 101 16.43 23.50 19.55
N ASP A 102 15.76 23.65 18.41
CA ASP A 102 15.68 22.72 17.29
C ASP A 102 15.96 23.42 15.94
N SER A 103 15.91 22.64 14.86
CA SER A 103 16.09 23.14 13.49
C SER A 103 14.89 23.95 13.02
N ALA A 104 15.10 24.83 12.04
CA ALA A 104 14.05 25.63 11.42
C ALA A 104 12.84 24.78 10.95
N ASP A 105 11.64 25.23 11.31
CA ASP A 105 10.39 24.47 11.15
C ASP A 105 9.23 25.36 10.67
N PRO A 106 9.23 25.77 9.38
CA PRO A 106 8.21 26.66 8.87
C PRO A 106 6.90 25.95 8.52
N TYR A 107 6.85 24.62 8.55
CA TYR A 107 5.68 23.88 8.05
C TYR A 107 4.73 23.52 9.20
N LEU A 108 3.54 24.11 9.19
CA LEU A 108 2.45 23.74 10.10
C LEU A 108 1.16 23.64 9.30
N VAL A 109 0.61 22.42 9.16
CA VAL A 109 -0.70 22.20 8.54
C VAL A 109 -1.65 21.55 9.52
N VAL A 110 -2.83 22.15 9.64
CA VAL A 110 -3.90 21.70 10.53
C VAL A 110 -5.06 21.11 9.72
N ALA A 111 -5.90 20.34 10.39
CA ALA A 111 -7.11 19.80 9.79
C ALA A 111 -8.29 19.83 10.75
N ALA A 112 -9.49 19.67 10.21
CA ALA A 112 -10.70 19.46 10.98
C ALA A 112 -10.66 18.18 11.81
N ASP A 113 -11.28 18.21 12.99
CA ASP A 113 -11.58 17.05 13.83
C ASP A 113 -12.93 17.23 14.57
N LYS A 114 -13.23 16.37 15.56
CA LYS A 114 -14.41 16.47 16.41
C LYS A 114 -14.46 17.88 17.05
N GLY A 115 -15.59 18.56 16.84
CA GLY A 115 -15.86 19.89 17.38
C GLY A 115 -15.27 21.06 16.59
N THR A 116 -14.53 20.81 15.50
CA THR A 116 -13.88 21.85 14.68
C THR A 116 -14.10 21.68 13.19
N ALA A 117 -15.00 20.77 12.78
CA ALA A 117 -15.18 20.38 11.39
C ALA A 117 -15.45 21.54 10.41
N ALA A 118 -16.09 22.62 10.88
CA ALA A 118 -16.43 23.79 10.07
C ALA A 118 -15.40 24.94 10.14
N PHE A 119 -14.25 24.75 10.79
CA PHE A 119 -13.32 25.84 11.11
C PHE A 119 -12.09 25.95 10.19
N SER A 120 -12.03 25.21 9.06
CA SER A 120 -10.91 25.34 8.12
C SER A 120 -10.78 26.76 7.55
N ASP A 121 -11.89 27.39 7.15
CA ASP A 121 -11.86 28.77 6.64
C ASP A 121 -11.42 29.78 7.73
N VAL A 122 -11.79 29.54 9.00
CA VAL A 122 -11.32 30.35 10.14
C VAL A 122 -9.81 30.24 10.29
N ALA A 123 -9.26 29.03 10.25
CA ALA A 123 -7.82 28.81 10.34
C ALA A 123 -7.05 29.44 9.17
N ASN A 124 -7.55 29.27 7.95
CA ASN A 124 -6.95 29.85 6.75
C ASN A 124 -6.97 31.38 6.76
N GLY A 125 -8.08 32.00 7.15
CA GLY A 125 -8.17 33.46 7.27
C GLY A 125 -7.21 34.03 8.33
N ILE A 126 -6.97 33.31 9.44
CA ILE A 126 -5.97 33.71 10.43
C ILE A 126 -4.56 33.61 9.85
N ALA A 127 -4.22 32.51 9.16
CA ALA A 127 -2.92 32.33 8.53
C ALA A 127 -2.63 33.41 7.48
N GLU A 128 -3.61 33.74 6.64
CA GLU A 128 -3.54 34.82 5.66
C GLU A 128 -3.31 36.18 6.34
N SER A 129 -4.07 36.50 7.40
CA SER A 129 -3.91 37.76 8.14
C SER A 129 -2.54 37.94 8.79
N LYS A 130 -1.85 36.84 9.09
CA LYS A 130 -0.50 36.80 9.67
C LYS A 130 0.59 36.73 8.60
N ASN A 131 0.24 36.79 7.31
CA ASN A 131 1.14 36.60 6.18
C ASN A 131 1.94 35.28 6.27
N PHE A 132 1.30 34.23 6.79
CA PHE A 132 1.94 32.92 6.88
C PHE A 132 2.11 32.32 5.48
N TRP A 133 3.26 31.72 5.21
CA TRP A 133 3.65 31.37 3.83
C TRP A 133 2.73 30.36 3.14
N LEU A 134 2.11 29.45 3.93
CA LEU A 134 1.16 28.45 3.44
C LEU A 134 -0.19 29.04 3.05
N ASP A 135 -0.53 30.26 3.50
CA ASP A 135 -1.78 30.92 3.14
C ASP A 135 -3.00 29.99 3.41
N ASP A 136 -3.97 29.88 2.50
CA ASP A 136 -5.10 28.95 2.60
C ASP A 136 -4.76 27.45 2.39
N ALA A 137 -3.47 27.10 2.29
CA ALA A 137 -2.97 25.72 2.40
C ALA A 137 -2.69 25.32 3.86
N PHE A 138 -2.75 26.27 4.80
CA PHE A 138 -2.53 26.04 6.23
C PHE A 138 -3.52 25.03 6.82
N ALA A 139 -4.79 25.12 6.43
CA ALA A 139 -5.82 24.15 6.78
C ALA A 139 -6.39 23.52 5.50
N SER A 140 -6.30 22.19 5.40
CA SER A 140 -6.91 21.45 4.28
C SER A 140 -8.44 21.50 4.35
N GLY A 141 -9.09 21.59 3.19
CA GLY A 141 -10.55 21.78 3.10
C GLY A 141 -10.97 23.25 3.18
N GLY A 142 -12.22 23.50 3.57
CA GLY A 142 -12.82 24.84 3.55
C GLY A 142 -13.42 25.22 2.18
N SER A 143 -13.84 26.46 2.05
CA SER A 143 -14.60 26.98 0.91
C SER A 143 -13.86 26.95 -0.43
N GLN A 144 -12.52 26.96 -0.41
CA GLN A 144 -11.66 26.94 -1.60
C GLN A 144 -10.86 25.62 -1.75
N GLY A 145 -11.21 24.58 -0.98
CA GLY A 145 -10.60 23.24 -1.04
C GLY A 145 -11.42 22.23 -1.84
N TYR A 146 -10.99 20.97 -1.86
CA TYR A 146 -11.80 19.89 -2.42
C TYR A 146 -12.93 19.54 -1.44
N ASP A 147 -14.17 19.56 -1.94
CA ASP A 147 -15.32 19.10 -1.17
C ASP A 147 -15.35 17.57 -1.16
N HIS A 148 -14.91 16.97 -0.05
CA HIS A 148 -14.84 15.52 0.12
C HIS A 148 -16.20 14.83 0.01
N LYS A 149 -17.29 15.50 0.40
CA LYS A 149 -18.64 14.95 0.32
C LYS A 149 -19.15 14.96 -1.11
N LYS A 150 -18.99 16.07 -1.82
CA LYS A 150 -19.34 16.19 -3.24
C LYS A 150 -18.50 15.23 -4.10
N MET A 151 -17.22 15.11 -3.77
CA MET A 151 -16.29 14.21 -4.46
C MET A 151 -16.49 12.73 -4.08
N GLY A 152 -17.09 12.48 -2.90
CA GLY A 152 -17.29 11.16 -2.30
C GLY A 152 -15.99 10.40 -2.04
N ILE A 153 -14.86 11.10 -1.91
CA ILE A 153 -13.54 10.47 -2.08
C ILE A 153 -13.21 9.44 -1.01
N THR A 154 -13.62 9.68 0.24
CA THR A 154 -13.44 8.73 1.36
C THR A 154 -14.22 7.44 1.12
N ALA A 155 -15.51 7.56 0.74
CA ALA A 155 -16.36 6.42 0.45
C ALA A 155 -15.86 5.64 -0.79
N ARG A 156 -15.47 6.35 -1.84
CA ARG A 156 -14.89 5.76 -3.06
C ARG A 156 -13.60 5.01 -2.76
N GLY A 157 -12.73 5.56 -1.92
CA GLY A 157 -11.49 4.90 -1.46
C GLY A 157 -11.76 3.59 -0.73
N ALA A 158 -12.67 3.61 0.24
CA ALA A 158 -13.06 2.39 0.98
C ALA A 158 -13.77 1.40 0.06
N TRP A 159 -14.50 1.87 -0.95
CA TRP A 159 -15.12 1.01 -1.95
C TRP A 159 -14.11 0.29 -2.86
N GLU A 160 -12.91 0.84 -3.08
CA GLU A 160 -11.84 0.10 -3.76
C GLU A 160 -11.44 -1.15 -2.97
N SER A 161 -11.36 -1.05 -1.63
CA SER A 161 -11.15 -2.21 -0.75
C SER A 161 -12.30 -3.21 -0.82
N VAL A 162 -13.55 -2.74 -0.81
CA VAL A 162 -14.72 -3.61 -0.93
C VAL A 162 -14.70 -4.35 -2.27
N LYS A 163 -14.49 -3.64 -3.40
CA LYS A 163 -14.33 -4.27 -4.72
C LYS A 163 -13.21 -5.31 -4.74
N ARG A 164 -12.08 -5.03 -4.08
CA ARG A 164 -10.95 -5.97 -3.94
C ARG A 164 -11.36 -7.25 -3.22
N HIS A 165 -12.04 -7.15 -2.08
CA HIS A 165 -12.51 -8.30 -1.32
C HIS A 165 -13.40 -9.23 -2.16
N PHE A 166 -14.43 -8.67 -2.81
CA PHE A 166 -15.37 -9.45 -3.60
C PHE A 166 -14.73 -10.05 -4.86
N ARG A 167 -13.87 -9.30 -5.54
CA ARG A 167 -13.10 -9.82 -6.67
C ARG A 167 -12.19 -10.99 -6.27
N GLY A 168 -11.61 -10.93 -5.06
CA GLY A 168 -10.79 -12.01 -4.51
C GLY A 168 -11.54 -13.34 -4.35
N ILE A 169 -12.86 -13.30 -4.16
CA ILE A 169 -13.75 -14.46 -4.10
C ILE A 169 -14.55 -14.69 -5.40
N GLY A 170 -14.24 -13.96 -6.47
CA GLY A 170 -14.83 -14.14 -7.79
C GLY A 170 -16.22 -13.56 -7.98
N LYS A 171 -16.62 -12.54 -7.20
CA LYS A 171 -17.89 -11.81 -7.35
C LYS A 171 -17.65 -10.38 -7.79
N ASP A 172 -18.35 -9.92 -8.82
CA ASP A 172 -18.30 -8.52 -9.27
C ASP A 172 -19.51 -7.72 -8.76
N ILE A 173 -19.34 -7.04 -7.64
CA ILE A 173 -20.37 -6.20 -7.01
C ILE A 173 -20.75 -4.93 -7.79
N GLN A 174 -20.15 -4.72 -8.97
CA GLN A 174 -20.54 -3.66 -9.90
C GLN A 174 -21.49 -4.17 -10.99
N SER A 175 -21.67 -5.49 -11.12
CA SER A 175 -22.56 -6.11 -12.11
C SER A 175 -23.51 -7.18 -11.54
N GLU A 176 -23.30 -7.60 -10.28
CA GLU A 176 -24.09 -8.63 -9.60
C GLU A 176 -24.70 -8.12 -8.28
N ASP A 177 -25.95 -8.49 -8.02
CA ASP A 177 -26.67 -8.16 -6.79
C ASP A 177 -26.01 -8.76 -5.53
N PHE A 178 -25.96 -7.98 -4.45
CA PHE A 178 -25.37 -8.39 -3.18
C PHE A 178 -26.03 -7.72 -1.98
N SER A 179 -26.10 -8.45 -0.87
CA SER A 179 -26.78 -7.99 0.36
C SER A 179 -25.87 -7.12 1.23
N VAL A 180 -26.40 -6.01 1.74
CA VAL A 180 -25.66 -5.04 2.54
C VAL A 180 -26.40 -4.73 3.84
N VAL A 181 -25.65 -4.73 4.94
CA VAL A 181 -26.03 -4.07 6.20
C VAL A 181 -25.26 -2.77 6.32
N GLY A 182 -25.96 -1.68 6.58
CA GLY A 182 -25.40 -0.34 6.68
C GLY A 182 -25.36 0.22 8.10
N ILE A 183 -24.26 0.89 8.46
CA ILE A 183 -24.19 1.70 9.69
C ILE A 183 -24.10 3.18 9.29
N GLY A 184 -25.19 3.92 9.42
CA GLY A 184 -25.27 5.32 9.03
C GLY A 184 -26.63 5.76 8.45
N ASP A 185 -26.62 6.90 7.77
CA ASP A 185 -27.79 7.56 7.19
C ASP A 185 -27.45 8.11 5.79
N MET A 186 -28.43 8.13 4.88
CA MET A 186 -28.24 8.62 3.51
C MET A 186 -27.80 10.08 3.46
N SER A 187 -28.15 10.93 4.43
CA SER A 187 -27.65 12.31 4.47
C SER A 187 -26.14 12.42 4.79
N GLY A 188 -25.54 11.35 5.31
CA GLY A 188 -24.12 11.30 5.71
C GLY A 188 -23.17 11.24 4.52
N ASP A 189 -21.99 11.85 4.66
CA ASP A 189 -20.94 11.86 3.62
C ASP A 189 -20.53 10.42 3.22
N VAL A 190 -19.96 9.67 4.16
CA VAL A 190 -19.40 8.34 3.85
C VAL A 190 -20.50 7.32 3.56
N PHE A 191 -21.54 7.29 4.40
CA PHE A 191 -22.64 6.35 4.23
C PHE A 191 -23.40 6.58 2.93
N GLY A 192 -23.86 7.82 2.71
CA GLY A 192 -24.66 8.18 1.56
C GLY A 192 -23.93 7.96 0.25
N ASN A 193 -22.69 8.44 0.14
CA ASN A 193 -21.86 8.17 -1.03
C ASN A 193 -21.66 6.67 -1.24
N GLY A 194 -21.29 5.92 -0.19
CA GLY A 194 -21.05 4.47 -0.27
C GLY A 194 -22.25 3.66 -0.78
N MET A 195 -23.46 4.00 -0.32
CA MET A 195 -24.70 3.33 -0.75
C MET A 195 -25.17 3.69 -2.16
N LEU A 196 -24.44 4.56 -2.85
CA LEU A 196 -24.65 4.94 -4.25
C LEU A 196 -23.51 4.49 -5.20
N LEU A 197 -22.49 3.80 -4.70
CA LEU A 197 -21.37 3.29 -5.52
C LEU A 197 -21.68 1.99 -6.26
N SER A 198 -22.89 1.43 -6.09
CA SER A 198 -23.38 0.33 -6.92
C SER A 198 -24.91 0.32 -6.99
N GLN A 199 -25.44 0.13 -8.20
CA GLN A 199 -26.88 -0.07 -8.43
C GLN A 199 -27.35 -1.47 -8.01
N HIS A 200 -26.42 -2.38 -7.72
CA HIS A 200 -26.66 -3.76 -7.33
C HIS A 200 -26.73 -3.98 -5.81
N ILE A 201 -26.66 -2.90 -5.03
CA ILE A 201 -26.81 -2.96 -3.57
C ILE A 201 -28.25 -3.33 -3.21
N LYS A 202 -28.41 -4.48 -2.56
CA LYS A 202 -29.58 -4.86 -1.78
C LYS A 202 -29.36 -4.48 -0.32
N LEU A 203 -29.71 -3.24 0.05
CA LEU A 203 -29.58 -2.76 1.44
C LEU A 203 -30.70 -3.37 2.30
N VAL A 204 -30.40 -4.46 3.00
CA VAL A 204 -31.41 -5.24 3.74
C VAL A 204 -31.67 -4.72 5.15
N ALA A 205 -30.68 -4.04 5.73
CA ALA A 205 -30.86 -3.31 6.99
C ALA A 205 -29.89 -2.14 7.10
N ALA A 206 -30.30 -1.09 7.79
CA ALA A 206 -29.41 -0.02 8.20
C ALA A 206 -29.82 0.55 9.56
N PHE A 207 -28.90 1.14 10.30
CA PHE A 207 -29.26 1.85 11.53
C PHE A 207 -28.38 3.07 11.76
N ASN A 208 -28.93 4.06 12.45
CA ASN A 208 -28.22 5.26 12.89
C ASN A 208 -28.54 5.55 14.37
N HIS A 209 -28.39 6.79 14.84
CA HIS A 209 -28.71 7.17 16.23
C HIS A 209 -30.23 7.30 16.52
N MET A 210 -31.08 7.35 15.49
CA MET A 210 -32.53 7.56 15.60
C MET A 210 -33.38 6.36 15.16
N HIS A 211 -32.98 5.68 14.10
CA HIS A 211 -33.80 4.74 13.35
C HIS A 211 -33.08 3.42 13.08
N ILE A 212 -33.86 2.37 12.89
CA ILE A 212 -33.47 1.09 12.31
C ILE A 212 -34.35 0.89 11.07
N PHE A 213 -33.73 0.81 9.89
CA PHE A 213 -34.34 0.49 8.60
C PHE A 213 -34.15 -1.01 8.33
N ILE A 214 -35.20 -1.72 7.93
CA ILE A 214 -35.12 -3.12 7.49
C ILE A 214 -35.98 -3.31 6.25
N ASP A 215 -35.39 -3.91 5.22
CA ASP A 215 -36.04 -4.31 3.97
C ASP A 215 -35.64 -5.76 3.66
N PRO A 216 -36.51 -6.77 3.89
CA PRO A 216 -36.15 -8.18 3.75
C PRO A 216 -35.68 -8.61 2.35
N ASP A 217 -36.29 -8.10 1.28
CA ASP A 217 -35.90 -8.38 -0.11
C ASP A 217 -36.03 -7.12 -1.00
N PRO A 218 -35.08 -6.17 -0.89
CA PRO A 218 -35.13 -4.93 -1.64
C PRO A 218 -34.90 -5.18 -3.13
N ASP A 219 -35.68 -4.51 -3.98
CA ASP A 219 -35.38 -4.35 -5.41
C ASP A 219 -34.19 -3.39 -5.55
N ALA A 220 -33.06 -3.89 -6.06
CA ALA A 220 -31.81 -3.14 -6.11
C ALA A 220 -31.94 -1.83 -6.93
N LYS A 221 -32.65 -1.88 -8.07
CA LYS A 221 -32.80 -0.75 -8.98
C LYS A 221 -33.77 0.31 -8.44
N LYS A 222 -34.92 -0.10 -7.89
CA LYS A 222 -35.89 0.83 -7.29
C LYS A 222 -35.33 1.45 -6.02
N SER A 223 -34.76 0.64 -5.14
CA SER A 223 -34.17 1.12 -3.88
C SER A 223 -32.96 2.02 -4.12
N PHE A 224 -32.17 1.80 -5.18
CA PHE A 224 -31.08 2.72 -5.56
C PHE A 224 -31.60 4.12 -5.89
N LYS A 225 -32.65 4.23 -6.70
CA LYS A 225 -33.26 5.54 -7.04
C LYS A 225 -33.77 6.24 -5.79
N GLU A 226 -34.36 5.50 -4.87
CA GLU A 226 -34.85 6.06 -3.62
C GLU A 226 -33.72 6.53 -2.69
N ARG A 227 -32.65 5.73 -2.56
CA ARG A 227 -31.44 6.15 -1.84
C ARG A 227 -30.85 7.43 -2.46
N ALA A 228 -30.81 7.54 -3.79
CA ALA A 228 -30.32 8.74 -4.46
C ALA A 228 -31.17 9.97 -4.15
N ARG A 229 -32.50 9.84 -4.22
CA ARG A 229 -33.45 10.91 -3.82
C ARG A 229 -33.21 11.37 -2.39
N MET A 230 -33.03 10.43 -1.47
CA MET A 230 -32.74 10.76 -0.07
C MET A 230 -31.38 11.44 0.12
N PHE A 231 -30.35 11.02 -0.61
CA PHE A 231 -29.01 11.64 -0.55
C PHE A 231 -29.03 13.12 -0.97
N GLU A 232 -29.83 13.44 -2.01
CA GLU A 232 -29.99 14.81 -2.51
C GLU A 232 -30.88 15.67 -1.61
N MET A 233 -31.78 15.05 -0.84
CA MET A 233 -32.68 15.74 0.07
C MET A 233 -31.92 16.34 1.27
N PRO A 234 -32.00 17.67 1.51
CA PRO A 234 -31.35 18.31 2.63
C PRO A 234 -31.83 17.75 3.97
N ARG A 235 -30.89 17.30 4.82
CA ARG A 235 -31.14 16.76 6.17
C ARG A 235 -32.12 15.57 6.21
N SER A 236 -32.11 14.75 5.16
CA SER A 236 -32.89 13.51 5.13
C SER A 236 -32.55 12.56 6.28
N THR A 237 -33.52 11.75 6.64
CA THR A 237 -33.44 10.69 7.63
C THR A 237 -34.12 9.43 7.09
N TRP A 238 -33.89 8.27 7.71
CA TRP A 238 -34.61 7.04 7.35
C TRP A 238 -36.14 7.17 7.33
N SER A 239 -36.75 8.10 8.08
CA SER A 239 -38.20 8.33 8.05
C SER A 239 -38.70 8.92 6.72
N ASP A 240 -37.82 9.52 5.93
CA ASP A 240 -38.15 10.10 4.62
C ASP A 240 -38.19 9.07 3.49
N TYR A 241 -37.74 7.83 3.74
CA TYR A 241 -37.76 6.75 2.75
C TYR A 241 -39.21 6.38 2.38
N ASP A 242 -39.52 6.24 1.08
CA ASP A 242 -40.85 5.83 0.62
C ASP A 242 -41.16 4.39 1.06
N LYS A 243 -42.02 4.28 2.07
CA LYS A 243 -42.44 3.00 2.65
C LYS A 243 -43.10 2.06 1.65
N LYS A 244 -43.63 2.56 0.53
CA LYS A 244 -44.21 1.72 -0.53
C LYS A 244 -43.15 0.93 -1.30
N LEU A 245 -41.88 1.32 -1.21
CA LEU A 245 -40.76 0.64 -1.85
C LEU A 245 -40.13 -0.43 -0.97
N ILE A 246 -40.43 -0.43 0.34
CA ILE A 246 -39.95 -1.45 1.29
C ILE A 246 -40.71 -2.75 1.00
N SER A 247 -39.98 -3.87 0.91
CA SER A 247 -40.60 -5.18 0.69
C SER A 247 -41.50 -5.63 1.84
N THR A 248 -42.29 -6.67 1.58
CA THR A 248 -43.27 -7.20 2.54
C THR A 248 -42.57 -7.59 3.84
N GLY A 249 -43.17 -7.20 4.97
CA GLY A 249 -42.64 -7.46 6.31
C GLY A 249 -41.56 -6.48 6.78
N GLY A 250 -41.00 -5.63 5.91
CA GLY A 250 -40.01 -4.62 6.27
C GLY A 250 -40.60 -3.37 6.93
N GLY A 251 -39.72 -2.45 7.35
CA GLY A 251 -40.13 -1.19 7.93
C GLY A 251 -39.00 -0.31 8.47
N ILE A 252 -39.40 0.85 8.99
CA ILE A 252 -38.53 1.80 9.70
C ILE A 252 -39.00 1.90 11.13
N PHE A 253 -38.09 1.66 12.06
CA PHE A 253 -38.37 1.57 13.49
C PHE A 253 -37.59 2.63 14.25
N SER A 254 -38.19 3.20 15.30
CA SER A 254 -37.49 4.15 16.18
C SER A 254 -36.59 3.41 17.15
N ARG A 255 -35.36 3.91 17.35
CA ARG A 255 -34.46 3.44 18.43
C ARG A 255 -34.98 3.73 19.83
N LYS A 256 -35.98 4.61 19.96
CA LYS A 256 -36.65 4.92 21.24
C LYS A 256 -37.84 3.99 21.54
N ALA A 257 -38.19 3.08 20.63
CA ALA A 257 -39.27 2.13 20.86
C ALA A 257 -38.92 1.20 22.03
N LYS A 258 -39.92 0.86 22.87
CA LYS A 258 -39.73 -0.12 23.96
C LYS A 258 -39.55 -1.55 23.41
N LYS A 259 -40.22 -1.84 22.29
CA LYS A 259 -40.29 -3.16 21.65
C LYS A 259 -40.61 -2.98 20.17
N ILE A 260 -40.02 -3.81 19.33
CA ILE A 260 -40.26 -3.93 17.88
C ILE A 260 -40.76 -5.35 17.63
N VAL A 261 -41.94 -5.48 17.03
CA VAL A 261 -42.49 -6.78 16.61
C VAL A 261 -41.78 -7.20 15.33
N LEU A 262 -41.28 -8.43 15.29
CA LEU A 262 -40.62 -8.97 14.11
C LEU A 262 -41.66 -9.69 13.26
N THR A 263 -41.68 -9.38 11.97
CA THR A 263 -42.44 -10.12 10.97
C THR A 263 -41.70 -11.41 10.61
N PRO A 264 -42.39 -12.43 10.05
CA PRO A 264 -41.74 -13.65 9.59
C PRO A 264 -40.59 -13.39 8.60
N GLU A 265 -40.70 -12.37 7.76
CA GLU A 265 -39.68 -11.96 6.81
C GLU A 265 -38.44 -11.39 7.50
N ILE A 266 -38.62 -10.55 8.53
CA ILE A 266 -37.50 -10.03 9.35
C ILE A 266 -36.84 -11.15 10.16
N GLN A 267 -37.64 -12.05 10.74
CA GLN A 267 -37.15 -13.24 11.46
C GLN A 267 -36.27 -14.10 10.55
N ASN A 268 -36.72 -14.36 9.31
CA ASN A 268 -35.96 -15.12 8.32
C ASN A 268 -34.67 -14.41 7.88
N LEU A 269 -34.73 -13.09 7.59
CA LEU A 269 -33.56 -12.29 7.22
C LEU A 269 -32.45 -12.35 8.29
N LEU A 270 -32.85 -12.23 9.56
CA LEU A 270 -31.92 -12.13 10.69
C LEU A 270 -31.57 -13.47 11.32
N ASP A 271 -32.19 -14.58 10.89
CA ASP A 271 -32.08 -15.89 11.53
C ASP A 271 -32.44 -15.79 13.03
N CYS A 272 -33.59 -15.18 13.31
CA CYS A 272 -34.12 -14.89 14.65
C CYS A 272 -35.45 -15.60 14.87
N LYS A 273 -35.64 -16.22 16.04
CA LYS A 273 -36.86 -16.95 16.41
C LYS A 273 -37.78 -16.16 17.36
N GLU A 274 -37.36 -14.98 17.78
CA GLU A 274 -38.15 -14.14 18.70
C GLU A 274 -39.23 -13.38 17.93
N ASP A 275 -40.44 -13.30 18.47
CA ASP A 275 -41.53 -12.50 17.88
C ASP A 275 -41.32 -11.00 18.06
N HIS A 276 -40.41 -10.62 18.95
CA HIS A 276 -40.13 -9.22 19.26
C HIS A 276 -38.80 -9.00 19.94
N LEU A 277 -38.22 -7.82 19.74
CA LEU A 277 -36.94 -7.43 20.32
C LEU A 277 -36.98 -5.97 20.79
N THR A 278 -36.10 -5.60 21.71
CA THR A 278 -35.76 -4.18 21.91
C THR A 278 -34.91 -3.68 20.72
N PRO A 279 -34.85 -2.36 20.46
CA PRO A 279 -34.03 -1.83 19.37
C PRO A 279 -32.55 -2.23 19.45
N ASN A 280 -31.97 -2.24 20.65
CA ASN A 280 -30.56 -2.63 20.81
C ASN A 280 -30.35 -4.13 20.54
N GLN A 281 -31.27 -5.00 20.98
CA GLN A 281 -31.22 -6.42 20.62
C GLN A 281 -31.34 -6.63 19.10
N LEU A 282 -32.24 -5.88 18.44
CA LEU A 282 -32.40 -5.95 16.99
C LEU A 282 -31.11 -5.56 16.24
N ILE A 283 -30.41 -4.51 16.68
CA ILE A 283 -29.11 -4.12 16.11
C ILE A 283 -28.07 -5.24 16.29
N VAL A 284 -28.04 -5.92 17.45
CA VAL A 284 -27.16 -7.07 17.66
C VAL A 284 -27.43 -8.20 16.66
N TYR A 285 -28.70 -8.47 16.34
CA TYR A 285 -29.06 -9.45 15.29
C TYR A 285 -28.65 -8.96 13.89
N ILE A 286 -28.85 -7.68 13.57
CA ILE A 286 -28.43 -7.06 12.31
C ILE A 286 -26.91 -7.20 12.09
N LEU A 287 -26.10 -6.90 13.11
CA LEU A 287 -24.63 -7.03 13.03
C LEU A 287 -24.15 -8.49 12.89
N LYS A 288 -25.01 -9.45 13.26
CA LYS A 288 -24.76 -10.90 13.12
C LYS A 288 -25.46 -11.50 11.90
N ALA A 289 -26.14 -10.70 11.07
CA ALA A 289 -26.88 -11.22 9.93
C ALA A 289 -25.95 -11.88 8.90
N ARG A 290 -26.47 -12.86 8.15
CA ARG A 290 -25.74 -13.50 7.04
C ARG A 290 -25.92 -12.65 5.79
N VAL A 291 -24.99 -11.73 5.56
CA VAL A 291 -25.00 -10.82 4.41
C VAL A 291 -23.68 -10.83 3.66
N ASP A 292 -23.65 -10.26 2.46
CA ASP A 292 -22.40 -10.14 1.71
C ASP A 292 -21.49 -9.07 2.35
N LEU A 293 -22.02 -7.89 2.68
CA LEU A 293 -21.23 -6.74 3.16
C LEU A 293 -21.85 -6.11 4.40
N ILE A 294 -21.02 -5.78 5.39
CA ILE A 294 -21.31 -4.71 6.36
C ILE A 294 -20.54 -3.46 5.92
N TRP A 295 -21.26 -2.36 5.69
CA TRP A 295 -20.69 -1.06 5.37
C TRP A 295 -20.75 -0.14 6.59
N ASN A 296 -19.59 0.19 7.14
CA ASN A 296 -19.49 1.19 8.20
C ASN A 296 -19.28 2.58 7.60
N GLY A 297 -20.35 3.37 7.51
CA GLY A 297 -20.29 4.79 7.13
C GLY A 297 -20.52 5.75 8.31
N GLY A 298 -20.60 5.21 9.53
CA GLY A 298 -20.94 5.95 10.74
C GLY A 298 -19.77 6.15 11.69
N ILE A 299 -20.07 6.71 12.87
CA ILE A 299 -19.13 6.90 13.98
C ILE A 299 -19.48 5.90 15.08
N GLY A 300 -18.48 5.27 15.68
CA GLY A 300 -18.62 4.34 16.80
C GLY A 300 -17.98 2.98 16.52
N THR A 301 -17.76 2.22 17.58
CA THR A 301 -17.13 0.88 17.52
C THR A 301 -18.15 -0.20 17.86
N TYR A 302 -18.56 -0.94 16.82
CA TYR A 302 -19.66 -1.90 16.85
C TYR A 302 -19.18 -3.35 16.97
N ILE A 303 -17.93 -3.62 16.64
CA ILE A 303 -17.35 -4.97 16.67
C ILE A 303 -16.03 -4.94 17.45
N LYS A 304 -15.86 -5.86 18.39
CA LYS A 304 -14.61 -6.09 19.15
C LYS A 304 -14.18 -7.54 19.10
N SER A 305 -13.06 -7.91 19.71
CA SER A 305 -12.75 -9.33 19.94
C SER A 305 -13.46 -9.86 21.18
N SER A 306 -13.69 -11.17 21.21
CA SER A 306 -14.17 -11.87 22.39
C SER A 306 -13.23 -11.81 23.60
N ILE A 307 -11.95 -11.48 23.42
CA ILE A 307 -10.99 -11.25 24.53
C ILE A 307 -10.98 -9.80 25.04
N GLU A 308 -11.77 -8.91 24.44
CA GLU A 308 -11.89 -7.52 24.89
C GLU A 308 -13.16 -7.35 25.72
N THR A 309 -13.08 -6.56 26.79
CA THR A 309 -14.28 -6.09 27.52
C THR A 309 -14.83 -4.85 26.83
N ASN A 310 -16.12 -4.56 27.01
CA ASN A 310 -16.72 -3.32 26.50
C ASN A 310 -16.03 -2.07 27.06
N ALA A 311 -15.70 -2.08 28.35
CA ALA A 311 -14.99 -0.99 29.02
C ALA A 311 -13.64 -0.65 28.35
N ALA A 312 -12.93 -1.64 27.80
CA ALA A 312 -11.64 -1.42 27.13
C ALA A 312 -11.76 -0.70 25.78
N VAL A 313 -12.92 -0.76 25.12
CA VAL A 313 -13.14 -0.18 23.79
C VAL A 313 -13.29 1.35 23.84
N SER A 314 -13.58 1.92 25.02
CA SER A 314 -13.71 3.37 25.24
C SER A 314 -14.82 4.04 24.40
N ASP A 315 -15.90 3.31 24.09
CA ASP A 315 -17.09 3.81 23.39
C ASP A 315 -18.38 3.32 24.08
N LYS A 316 -18.73 3.96 25.20
CA LYS A 316 -19.84 3.53 26.05
C LYS A 316 -21.20 3.51 25.34
N ASN A 317 -21.40 4.39 24.36
CA ASN A 317 -22.68 4.55 23.65
C ASN A 317 -23.09 3.30 22.87
N ASN A 318 -22.12 2.46 22.51
CA ASN A 318 -22.35 1.24 21.73
C ASN A 318 -22.17 -0.05 22.55
N ASP A 319 -21.97 0.03 23.87
CA ASP A 319 -21.72 -1.15 24.72
C ASP A 319 -22.82 -2.21 24.63
N GLU A 320 -24.08 -1.81 24.59
CA GLU A 320 -25.24 -2.71 24.54
C GLU A 320 -25.46 -3.38 23.19
N ILE A 321 -24.90 -2.81 22.11
CA ILE A 321 -25.07 -3.32 20.74
C ILE A 321 -23.82 -3.98 20.19
N ARG A 322 -22.69 -3.88 20.89
CA ARG A 322 -21.40 -4.35 20.40
C ARG A 322 -21.34 -5.88 20.33
N VAL A 323 -20.86 -6.41 19.20
CA VAL A 323 -20.69 -7.84 18.98
C VAL A 323 -19.22 -8.23 18.91
N ASN A 324 -18.94 -9.53 19.02
CA ASN A 324 -17.59 -10.05 18.83
C ASN A 324 -17.34 -10.38 17.34
N GLY A 325 -16.12 -10.18 16.86
CA GLY A 325 -15.73 -10.45 15.46
C GLY A 325 -16.06 -11.87 15.00
N LYS A 326 -15.88 -12.88 15.87
CA LYS A 326 -16.26 -14.28 15.57
C LYS A 326 -17.77 -14.52 15.43
N GLN A 327 -18.61 -13.58 15.84
CA GLN A 327 -20.07 -13.66 15.73
C GLN A 327 -20.59 -13.00 14.45
N VAL A 328 -19.74 -12.23 13.76
CA VAL A 328 -20.13 -11.55 12.52
C VAL A 328 -20.14 -12.59 11.39
N ARG A 329 -21.27 -12.68 10.68
CA ARG A 329 -21.49 -13.65 9.58
C ARG A 329 -21.48 -13.00 8.20
N ALA A 330 -21.14 -11.72 8.11
CA ALA A 330 -20.92 -11.06 6.83
C ALA A 330 -19.69 -11.63 6.12
N LYS A 331 -19.67 -11.65 4.78
CA LYS A 331 -18.47 -12.08 4.03
C LYS A 331 -17.35 -11.04 4.10
N ALA A 332 -17.71 -9.76 3.99
CA ALA A 332 -16.77 -8.66 4.03
C ALA A 332 -17.28 -7.51 4.92
N ILE A 333 -16.35 -6.72 5.45
CA ILE A 333 -16.62 -5.45 6.12
C ILE A 333 -15.81 -4.36 5.40
N GLY A 334 -16.48 -3.27 5.01
CA GLY A 334 -15.83 -2.06 4.50
C GLY A 334 -15.91 -0.94 5.53
N GLU A 335 -14.76 -0.41 5.96
CA GLU A 335 -14.69 0.68 6.95
C GLU A 335 -14.45 2.03 6.28
N GLY A 336 -15.54 2.65 5.77
CA GLY A 336 -15.49 4.03 5.33
C GLY A 336 -15.31 5.02 6.49
N GLY A 337 -15.99 4.76 7.62
CA GLY A 337 -15.78 5.48 8.89
C GLY A 337 -14.54 4.98 9.64
N ASN A 338 -14.08 5.74 10.64
CA ASN A 338 -12.97 5.31 11.49
C ASN A 338 -13.47 4.43 12.65
N LEU A 339 -12.69 3.41 13.02
CA LEU A 339 -12.85 2.56 14.22
C LEU A 339 -14.24 1.91 14.35
N GLY A 340 -14.84 1.46 13.24
CA GLY A 340 -16.05 0.62 13.28
C GLY A 340 -15.82 -0.71 13.99
N VAL A 341 -14.59 -1.22 13.86
CA VAL A 341 -14.13 -2.48 14.43
C VAL A 341 -12.82 -2.22 15.21
N THR A 342 -12.67 -2.76 16.42
CA THR A 342 -11.38 -2.72 17.12
C THR A 342 -10.33 -3.53 16.36
N GLN A 343 -9.04 -3.21 16.50
CA GLN A 343 -8.00 -3.98 15.81
C GLN A 343 -8.05 -5.49 16.13
N LYS A 344 -8.28 -5.86 17.41
CA LYS A 344 -8.47 -7.26 17.79
C LYS A 344 -9.74 -7.86 17.19
N GLY A 345 -10.82 -7.08 17.08
CA GLY A 345 -12.06 -7.48 16.42
C GLY A 345 -11.86 -7.78 14.93
N ARG A 346 -11.06 -6.96 14.24
CA ARG A 346 -10.70 -7.20 12.82
C ARG A 346 -9.94 -8.51 12.66
N ILE A 347 -8.95 -8.74 13.52
CA ILE A 347 -8.14 -9.97 13.53
C ILE A 347 -9.03 -11.18 13.81
N GLU A 348 -9.91 -11.11 14.81
CA GLU A 348 -10.84 -12.19 15.14
C GLU A 348 -11.80 -12.49 13.97
N PHE A 349 -12.38 -11.48 13.34
CA PHE A 349 -13.24 -11.65 12.17
C PHE A 349 -12.48 -12.28 10.99
N ALA A 350 -11.26 -11.81 10.71
CA ALA A 350 -10.41 -12.34 9.65
C ALA A 350 -9.99 -13.81 9.90
N GLN A 351 -9.68 -14.17 11.15
CA GLN A 351 -9.37 -15.55 11.53
C GLN A 351 -10.55 -16.52 11.34
N HIS A 352 -11.78 -16.01 11.29
CA HIS A 352 -13.00 -16.79 11.03
C HIS A 352 -13.47 -16.69 9.56
N GLY A 353 -12.57 -16.27 8.65
CA GLY A 353 -12.83 -16.23 7.20
C GLY A 353 -13.45 -14.94 6.68
N GLY A 354 -13.64 -13.92 7.54
CA GLY A 354 -14.12 -12.61 7.15
C GLY A 354 -13.08 -11.80 6.36
N LEU A 355 -13.53 -11.03 5.38
CA LEU A 355 -12.66 -10.14 4.58
C LEU A 355 -12.72 -8.71 5.13
N ILE A 356 -11.58 -8.23 5.64
CA ILE A 356 -11.47 -6.89 6.23
C ILE A 356 -10.01 -6.41 6.15
N TYR A 357 -9.80 -5.11 5.91
CA TYR A 357 -8.55 -4.40 6.18
C TYR A 357 -8.70 -3.49 7.40
N THR A 358 -7.68 -2.71 7.75
CA THR A 358 -7.89 -1.61 8.70
C THR A 358 -8.60 -0.44 8.02
N ASP A 359 -9.38 0.31 8.80
CA ASP A 359 -9.96 1.59 8.39
C ASP A 359 -8.92 2.56 7.80
N SER A 360 -7.68 2.55 8.31
CA SER A 360 -6.57 3.35 7.79
C SER A 360 -6.15 2.99 6.37
N ILE A 361 -6.46 1.78 5.88
CA ILE A 361 -6.28 1.37 4.49
C ILE A 361 -7.54 1.70 3.69
N ASP A 362 -8.71 1.37 4.21
CA ASP A 362 -9.98 1.58 3.51
C ASP A 362 -10.24 3.06 3.23
N ASN A 363 -10.19 3.91 4.26
CA ASN A 363 -10.57 5.32 4.13
C ASN A 363 -9.40 6.28 3.84
N SER A 364 -8.23 5.76 3.42
CA SER A 364 -7.03 6.58 3.17
C SER A 364 -7.19 7.62 2.07
N ALA A 365 -8.08 7.41 1.09
CA ALA A 365 -8.26 8.33 -0.02
C ALA A 365 -8.64 9.75 0.43
N GLY A 366 -9.34 9.88 1.56
CA GLY A 366 -9.67 11.18 2.14
C GLY A 366 -8.41 11.95 2.57
N VAL A 367 -7.50 11.31 3.31
CA VAL A 367 -6.28 11.98 3.77
C VAL A 367 -5.30 12.24 2.62
N ASP A 368 -5.26 11.35 1.63
CA ASP A 368 -4.49 11.49 0.40
C ASP A 368 -4.99 12.68 -0.45
N CYS A 369 -6.31 12.85 -0.56
CA CYS A 369 -6.91 14.01 -1.26
C CYS A 369 -6.51 15.33 -0.59
N SER A 370 -6.53 15.39 0.74
CA SER A 370 -6.09 16.58 1.49
C SER A 370 -4.60 16.88 1.29
N ASP A 371 -3.74 15.86 1.21
CA ASP A 371 -2.30 16.04 0.95
C ASP A 371 -2.05 16.57 -0.47
N ASN A 372 -2.77 16.04 -1.46
CA ASN A 372 -2.73 16.55 -2.83
C ASN A 372 -3.21 18.02 -2.89
N GLU A 373 -4.29 18.36 -2.20
CA GLU A 373 -4.80 19.74 -2.12
C GLU A 373 -3.73 20.70 -1.60
N VAL A 374 -3.12 20.39 -0.46
CA VAL A 374 -2.10 21.23 0.18
C VAL A 374 -0.90 21.41 -0.74
N ASN A 375 -0.38 20.33 -1.33
CA ASN A 375 0.78 20.41 -2.23
C ASN A 375 0.47 21.20 -3.51
N ILE A 376 -0.74 21.07 -4.06
CA ILE A 376 -1.17 21.88 -5.21
C ILE A 376 -1.33 23.35 -4.82
N LYS A 377 -1.93 23.65 -3.66
CA LYS A 377 -2.08 25.03 -3.17
C LYS A 377 -0.72 25.69 -2.93
N ILE A 378 0.25 24.99 -2.33
CA ILE A 378 1.62 25.50 -2.14
C ILE A 378 2.22 25.92 -3.48
N LEU A 379 2.14 25.06 -4.51
CA LEU A 379 2.61 25.37 -5.85
C LEU A 379 1.90 26.59 -6.45
N LEU A 380 0.57 26.62 -6.42
CA LEU A 380 -0.20 27.68 -7.08
C LEU A 380 -0.12 29.02 -6.34
N SER A 381 -0.03 29.03 -5.01
CA SER A 381 0.13 30.25 -4.22
C SER A 381 1.46 30.95 -4.54
N GLN A 382 2.52 30.20 -4.88
CA GLN A 382 3.75 30.82 -5.40
C GLN A 382 3.53 31.54 -6.73
N MET A 383 2.68 31.00 -7.61
CA MET A 383 2.36 31.62 -8.91
C MET A 383 1.52 32.89 -8.73
N VAL A 384 0.60 32.88 -7.77
CA VAL A 384 -0.18 34.06 -7.39
C VAL A 384 0.72 35.16 -6.83
N LYS A 385 1.61 34.82 -5.88
CA LYS A 385 2.58 35.76 -5.30
C LYS A 385 3.54 36.35 -6.35
N ALA A 386 3.88 35.57 -7.37
CA ALA A 386 4.69 36.03 -8.50
C ALA A 386 3.92 36.85 -9.55
N GLY A 387 2.62 37.08 -9.37
CA GLY A 387 1.77 37.82 -10.32
C GLY A 387 1.47 37.06 -11.62
N ARG A 388 1.77 35.75 -11.68
CA ARG A 388 1.61 34.91 -12.89
C ARG A 388 0.25 34.22 -12.98
N LEU A 389 -0.55 34.29 -11.91
CA LEU A 389 -1.88 33.69 -11.81
C LEU A 389 -2.75 34.56 -10.91
N SER A 390 -3.99 34.84 -11.29
CA SER A 390 -4.94 35.49 -10.37
C SER A 390 -5.54 34.49 -9.37
N GLN A 391 -6.01 34.97 -8.22
CA GLN A 391 -6.68 34.12 -7.22
C GLN A 391 -7.90 33.38 -7.81
N LYS A 392 -8.64 34.03 -8.71
CA LYS A 392 -9.80 33.45 -9.39
C LYS A 392 -9.41 32.29 -10.31
N GLU A 393 -8.40 32.49 -11.15
CA GLU A 393 -7.92 31.44 -12.05
C GLU A 393 -7.33 30.25 -11.28
N ARG A 394 -6.64 30.54 -10.18
CA ARG A 394 -6.09 29.54 -9.26
C ARG A 394 -7.18 28.64 -8.67
N ASN A 395 -8.27 29.22 -8.17
CA ASN A 395 -9.39 28.45 -7.61
C ASN A 395 -10.14 27.66 -8.69
N GLN A 396 -10.30 28.23 -9.89
CA GLN A 396 -10.87 27.50 -11.02
C GLN A 396 -10.00 26.30 -11.43
N LEU A 397 -8.67 26.47 -11.41
CA LEU A 397 -7.75 25.39 -11.74
C LEU A 397 -7.85 24.22 -10.75
N LEU A 398 -7.99 24.50 -9.44
CA LEU A 398 -8.24 23.47 -8.42
C LEU A 398 -9.49 22.65 -8.76
N ILE A 399 -10.61 23.32 -9.05
CA ILE A 399 -11.89 22.68 -9.41
C ILE A 399 -11.73 21.82 -10.68
N ASP A 400 -11.06 22.34 -11.71
CA ASP A 400 -10.86 21.62 -12.97
C ASP A 400 -10.03 20.33 -12.80
N MET A 401 -9.28 20.20 -11.70
CA MET A 401 -8.42 19.04 -11.42
C MET A 401 -9.05 17.98 -10.53
N THR A 402 -10.25 18.21 -9.97
CA THR A 402 -10.91 17.32 -8.99
C THR A 402 -10.89 15.85 -9.40
N ASP A 403 -11.31 15.52 -10.62
CA ASP A 403 -11.38 14.12 -11.06
C ASP A 403 -10.02 13.45 -11.23
N LYS A 404 -8.99 14.22 -11.59
CA LYS A 404 -7.62 13.69 -11.73
C LYS A 404 -6.98 13.47 -10.36
N VAL A 405 -7.23 14.34 -9.39
CA VAL A 405 -6.83 14.11 -8.00
C VAL A 405 -7.56 12.90 -7.43
N ALA A 406 -8.88 12.78 -7.68
CA ALA A 406 -9.65 11.60 -7.28
C ALA A 406 -9.02 10.30 -7.80
N ALA A 407 -8.72 10.25 -9.10
CA ALA A 407 -8.14 9.08 -9.73
C ALA A 407 -6.79 8.69 -9.12
N ASN A 408 -5.95 9.67 -8.76
CA ASN A 408 -4.67 9.42 -8.10
C ASN A 408 -4.86 8.82 -6.70
N CYS A 409 -5.76 9.39 -5.88
CA CYS A 409 -6.02 8.87 -4.53
C CYS A 409 -6.61 7.46 -4.56
N LEU A 410 -7.54 7.19 -5.49
CA LEU A 410 -8.14 5.86 -5.66
C LEU A 410 -7.10 4.83 -6.14
N LEU A 411 -6.15 5.22 -6.99
CA LEU A 411 -5.07 4.34 -7.41
C LEU A 411 -4.17 3.95 -6.22
N ASN A 412 -3.91 4.86 -5.28
CA ASN A 412 -3.17 4.56 -4.07
C ASN A 412 -3.91 3.54 -3.19
N ASN A 413 -5.22 3.72 -2.96
CA ASN A 413 -6.07 2.75 -2.27
C ASN A 413 -6.06 1.37 -2.97
N TYR A 414 -6.24 1.37 -4.28
CA TYR A 414 -6.22 0.15 -5.11
C TYR A 414 -4.90 -0.63 -4.95
N LYS A 415 -3.75 0.07 -5.03
CA LYS A 415 -2.44 -0.57 -4.94
C LYS A 415 -2.13 -1.12 -3.55
N GLN A 416 -2.54 -0.43 -2.48
CA GLN A 416 -2.32 -0.89 -1.11
C GLN A 416 -3.06 -2.19 -0.82
N THR A 417 -4.34 -2.25 -1.21
CA THR A 417 -5.15 -3.46 -0.99
C THR A 417 -4.68 -4.62 -1.86
N GLN A 418 -4.21 -4.34 -3.08
CA GLN A 418 -3.62 -5.33 -3.97
C GLN A 418 -2.38 -6.00 -3.34
N ILE A 419 -1.43 -5.23 -2.82
CA ILE A 419 -0.22 -5.82 -2.25
C ILE A 419 -0.50 -6.61 -0.97
N ILE A 420 -1.45 -6.17 -0.14
CA ILE A 420 -1.85 -6.89 1.07
C ILE A 420 -2.40 -8.28 0.68
N ASP A 421 -3.29 -8.34 -0.30
CA ASP A 421 -3.84 -9.62 -0.79
C ASP A 421 -2.78 -10.53 -1.41
N ILE A 422 -1.80 -9.96 -2.12
CA ILE A 422 -0.69 -10.75 -2.69
C ILE A 422 0.16 -11.36 -1.59
N ILE A 423 0.51 -10.59 -0.55
CA ILE A 423 1.35 -11.04 0.57
C ILE A 423 0.62 -12.07 1.44
N GLU A 424 -0.68 -11.88 1.68
CA GLU A 424 -1.48 -12.74 2.55
C GLU A 424 -1.45 -14.21 2.11
N LYS A 425 -1.43 -14.47 0.80
CA LYS A 425 -1.31 -15.82 0.22
C LYS A 425 -0.12 -16.62 0.73
N ASP A 426 1.01 -15.96 0.87
CA ASP A 426 2.28 -16.59 1.24
C ASP A 426 2.65 -16.26 2.71
N ALA A 427 1.74 -15.64 3.47
CA ALA A 427 2.03 -15.13 4.81
C ALA A 427 2.37 -16.24 5.81
N GLY A 428 1.84 -17.46 5.64
CA GLY A 428 2.20 -18.62 6.47
C GLY A 428 3.65 -19.05 6.27
N ILE A 429 4.06 -19.25 5.02
CA ILE A 429 5.43 -19.63 4.65
C ILE A 429 6.42 -18.50 5.01
N ASN A 430 6.01 -17.25 4.84
CA ASN A 430 6.81 -16.06 5.12
C ASN A 430 6.67 -15.51 6.54
N MET A 431 6.00 -16.23 7.46
CA MET A 431 5.77 -15.75 8.83
C MET A 431 7.08 -15.45 9.57
N HIS A 432 8.14 -16.23 9.30
CA HIS A 432 9.48 -16.00 9.83
C HIS A 432 10.09 -14.67 9.36
N GLN A 433 9.81 -14.23 8.13
CA GLN A 433 10.27 -12.96 7.58
C GLN A 433 9.52 -11.79 8.22
N HIS A 434 8.20 -11.89 8.33
CA HIS A 434 7.38 -10.89 9.04
C HIS A 434 7.81 -10.75 10.51
N ALA A 435 8.04 -11.88 11.19
CA ALA A 435 8.54 -11.89 12.57
C ALA A 435 9.89 -11.19 12.71
N ARG A 436 10.83 -11.45 11.79
CA ARG A 436 12.15 -10.81 11.81
C ARG A 436 12.04 -9.31 11.59
N PHE A 437 11.21 -8.86 10.64
CA PHE A 437 10.99 -7.45 10.38
C PHE A 437 10.32 -6.75 11.58
N MET A 438 9.30 -7.36 12.20
CA MET A 438 8.71 -6.81 13.43
C MET A 438 9.74 -6.65 14.57
N ARG A 439 10.60 -7.66 14.79
CA ARG A 439 11.66 -7.57 15.81
C ARG A 439 12.68 -6.49 15.48
N HIS A 440 13.01 -6.28 14.20
CA HIS A 440 13.87 -5.18 13.80
C HIS A 440 13.22 -3.83 14.14
N LEU A 441 11.96 -3.61 13.76
CA LEU A 441 11.25 -2.37 14.06
C LEU A 441 11.12 -2.10 15.57
N GLU A 442 10.95 -3.14 16.39
CA GLU A 442 10.97 -3.01 17.85
C GLU A 442 12.33 -2.60 18.40
N ARG A 443 13.42 -3.19 17.87
CA ARG A 443 14.80 -2.83 18.27
C ARG A 443 15.14 -1.38 17.94
N GLU A 444 14.65 -0.86 16.83
CA GLU A 444 14.81 0.54 16.43
C GLU A 444 13.83 1.49 17.18
N GLY A 445 12.98 0.98 18.07
CA GLY A 445 11.98 1.78 18.79
C GLY A 445 10.84 2.32 17.93
N ILE A 446 10.72 1.85 16.68
CA ILE A 446 9.72 2.31 15.70
C ILE A 446 8.37 1.63 15.94
N LEU A 447 8.38 0.34 16.31
CA LEU A 447 7.18 -0.47 16.51
C LEU A 447 7.03 -0.88 17.98
N ASN A 448 5.79 -0.88 18.48
CA ASN A 448 5.43 -1.59 19.71
C ASN A 448 4.32 -2.59 19.37
N ARG A 449 4.68 -3.89 19.28
CA ARG A 449 3.72 -4.94 18.86
C ARG A 449 2.49 -5.01 19.78
N ARG A 450 2.63 -4.73 21.07
CA ARG A 450 1.52 -4.77 22.03
C ARG A 450 0.50 -3.65 21.75
N LEU A 451 0.97 -2.43 21.46
CA LEU A 451 0.09 -1.31 21.12
C LEU A 451 -0.64 -1.54 19.79
N GLU A 452 0.08 -2.06 18.81
CA GLU A 452 -0.43 -2.32 17.46
C GLU A 452 -1.21 -3.65 17.34
N THR A 453 -1.33 -4.41 18.43
CA THR A 453 -2.02 -5.71 18.43
C THR A 453 -1.40 -6.71 17.43
N LEU A 454 -0.07 -6.73 17.34
CA LEU A 454 0.70 -7.70 16.56
C LEU A 454 1.16 -8.87 17.46
N PRO A 455 1.40 -10.06 16.89
CA PRO A 455 1.67 -11.25 17.68
C PRO A 455 3.03 -11.19 18.40
N ASN A 456 3.05 -11.62 19.66
CA ASN A 456 4.28 -11.81 20.42
C ASN A 456 5.07 -13.05 19.93
N ASP A 457 6.26 -13.30 20.48
CA ASP A 457 7.12 -14.39 20.01
C ASP A 457 6.53 -15.80 20.23
N GLU A 458 5.81 -16.04 21.32
CA GLU A 458 5.11 -17.30 21.56
C GLU A 458 4.02 -17.55 20.51
N GLN A 459 3.22 -16.54 20.21
CA GLN A 459 2.18 -16.58 19.19
C GLN A 459 2.78 -16.80 17.79
N ILE A 460 3.92 -16.17 17.49
CA ILE A 460 4.65 -16.37 16.23
C ILE A 460 5.08 -17.83 16.10
N VAL A 461 5.68 -18.42 17.12
CA VAL A 461 6.10 -19.83 17.11
C VAL A 461 4.90 -20.76 16.90
N ALA A 462 3.80 -20.52 17.62
CA ALA A 462 2.58 -21.31 17.47
C ALA A 462 1.98 -21.20 16.05
N ARG A 463 2.03 -20.01 15.43
CA ARG A 463 1.57 -19.79 14.05
C ARG A 463 2.46 -20.50 13.03
N ILE A 464 3.78 -20.39 13.15
CA ILE A 464 4.74 -21.10 12.29
C ILE A 464 4.49 -22.61 12.34
N GLY A 465 4.30 -23.18 13.54
CA GLY A 465 4.01 -24.61 13.72
C GLY A 465 2.71 -25.08 13.04
N LYS A 466 1.77 -24.17 12.77
CA LYS A 466 0.49 -24.43 12.08
C LYS A 466 0.47 -23.94 10.63
N ASN A 467 1.60 -23.46 10.09
CA ASN A 467 1.69 -22.78 8.79
C ASN A 467 0.70 -21.60 8.65
N LEU A 468 0.47 -20.87 9.74
CA LEU A 468 -0.38 -19.67 9.76
C LEU A 468 0.47 -18.40 9.69
N GLY A 469 -0.05 -17.40 8.97
CA GLY A 469 0.60 -16.11 8.78
C GLY A 469 0.00 -14.98 9.62
N LEU A 470 0.38 -13.75 9.27
CA LEU A 470 -0.37 -12.56 9.66
C LEU A 470 -1.65 -12.45 8.82
N THR A 471 -2.74 -12.03 9.46
CA THR A 471 -4.03 -11.72 8.80
C THR A 471 -3.96 -10.40 8.04
N LYS A 472 -4.91 -10.13 7.14
CA LYS A 472 -4.97 -8.85 6.39
C LYS A 472 -4.91 -7.60 7.29
N PRO A 473 -5.64 -7.51 8.42
CA PRO A 473 -5.52 -6.37 9.34
C PRO A 473 -4.14 -6.23 10.00
N GLU A 474 -3.45 -7.33 10.29
CA GLU A 474 -2.07 -7.29 10.82
C GLU A 474 -1.07 -6.86 9.73
N LEU A 475 -1.25 -7.36 8.50
CA LEU A 475 -0.45 -6.96 7.34
C LEU A 475 -0.67 -5.49 6.98
N SER A 476 -1.88 -4.95 7.11
CA SER A 476 -2.17 -3.52 6.92
C SER A 476 -1.31 -2.63 7.82
N ILE A 477 -1.16 -3.00 9.10
CA ILE A 477 -0.31 -2.27 10.05
C ILE A 477 1.16 -2.39 9.64
N LEU A 478 1.63 -3.61 9.39
CA LEU A 478 3.04 -3.84 9.06
C LEU A 478 3.44 -3.19 7.72
N LEU A 479 2.50 -3.06 6.78
CA LEU A 479 2.66 -2.30 5.53
C LEU A 479 2.91 -0.82 5.81
N SER A 480 2.10 -0.19 6.67
CA SER A 480 2.28 1.21 7.06
C SER A 480 3.64 1.45 7.71
N TYR A 481 4.06 0.59 8.62
CA TYR A 481 5.40 0.69 9.23
C TYR A 481 6.52 0.50 8.21
N SER A 482 6.37 -0.43 7.27
CA SER A 482 7.34 -0.62 6.19
C SER A 482 7.48 0.65 5.35
N LYS A 483 6.39 1.35 5.04
CA LYS A 483 6.43 2.63 4.30
C LYS A 483 7.09 3.73 5.12
N LEU A 484 6.74 3.87 6.39
CA LEU A 484 7.30 4.89 7.28
C LEU A 484 8.82 4.74 7.43
N THR A 485 9.31 3.52 7.69
CA THR A 485 10.75 3.25 7.82
C THR A 485 11.50 3.61 6.55
N TYR A 486 10.95 3.26 5.39
CA TYR A 486 11.54 3.62 4.10
C TYR A 486 11.50 5.13 3.83
N LYS A 487 10.35 5.77 4.08
CA LYS A 487 10.18 7.21 3.89
C LYS A 487 11.21 7.97 4.71
N ASN A 488 11.35 7.64 6.00
CA ASN A 488 12.29 8.29 6.90
C ASN A 488 13.75 8.10 6.43
N ALA A 489 14.14 6.88 6.07
CA ALA A 489 15.48 6.62 5.55
C ALA A 489 15.78 7.37 4.24
N LEU A 490 14.78 7.57 3.37
CA LEU A 490 14.92 8.36 2.15
C LEU A 490 14.97 9.88 2.45
N LEU A 491 14.22 10.35 3.45
CA LEU A 491 14.27 11.75 3.89
C LEU A 491 15.63 12.12 4.50
N GLU A 492 16.44 11.17 4.94
CA GLU A 492 17.82 11.43 5.39
C GLU A 492 18.81 11.48 4.22
N SER A 493 18.42 10.98 3.03
CA SER A 493 19.28 10.94 1.84
C SER A 493 19.36 12.30 1.14
N SER A 494 20.55 12.63 0.65
CA SER A 494 20.80 13.76 -0.25
C SER A 494 20.40 13.49 -1.70
N SER A 495 20.29 12.21 -2.10
CA SER A 495 20.04 11.82 -3.49
C SER A 495 18.69 12.25 -4.04
N LEU A 496 17.70 12.51 -3.20
CA LEU A 496 16.34 12.87 -3.66
C LEU A 496 16.29 14.20 -4.43
N GLN A 497 17.39 14.96 -4.44
CA GLN A 497 17.56 16.16 -5.27
C GLN A 497 18.02 15.83 -6.71
N GLU A 498 18.51 14.62 -6.98
CA GLU A 498 19.03 14.21 -8.29
C GLU A 498 17.94 14.26 -9.39
N GLU A 499 18.37 14.51 -10.63
CA GLU A 499 17.47 14.67 -11.78
C GLU A 499 16.73 13.39 -12.15
N CYS A 500 17.25 12.22 -11.78
CA CYS A 500 16.62 10.93 -12.04
C CYS A 500 15.22 10.81 -11.40
N TYR A 501 14.92 11.62 -10.38
CA TYR A 501 13.62 11.67 -9.71
C TYR A 501 12.67 12.75 -10.27
N ASN A 502 13.09 13.58 -11.23
CA ASN A 502 12.28 14.66 -11.81
C ASN A 502 10.96 14.13 -12.38
N GLU A 503 11.02 13.06 -13.18
CA GLU A 503 9.81 12.48 -13.78
C GLU A 503 8.87 11.88 -12.72
N LEU A 504 9.41 11.38 -11.61
CA LEU A 504 8.60 10.89 -10.49
C LEU A 504 7.85 12.02 -9.80
N LEU A 505 8.54 13.14 -9.54
CA LEU A 505 7.94 14.34 -8.95
C LEU A 505 6.89 14.95 -9.87
N LEU A 506 7.18 15.10 -11.17
CA LEU A 506 6.21 15.60 -12.15
C LEU A 506 4.96 14.71 -12.17
N ARG A 507 5.13 13.39 -12.12
CA ARG A 507 4.00 12.44 -12.10
C ARG A 507 3.11 12.51 -10.86
N TYR A 508 3.56 13.13 -9.77
CA TYR A 508 2.73 13.42 -8.59
C TYR A 508 1.55 14.34 -8.95
N PHE A 509 1.85 15.47 -9.57
CA PHE A 509 0.87 16.53 -9.83
C PHE A 509 -0.08 16.14 -10.98
N PRO A 510 -1.31 16.69 -11.06
CA PRO A 510 -2.19 16.46 -12.21
C PRO A 510 -1.53 16.84 -13.56
N PRO A 511 -1.83 16.13 -14.67
CA PRO A 511 -1.20 16.37 -15.98
C PRO A 511 -1.25 17.82 -16.47
N ARG A 512 -2.31 18.56 -16.10
CA ARG A 512 -2.45 19.98 -16.45
C ARG A 512 -1.38 20.85 -15.81
N LEU A 513 -1.06 20.62 -14.52
CA LEU A 513 0.02 21.36 -13.84
C LEU A 513 1.39 20.97 -14.40
N ARG A 514 1.61 19.69 -14.71
CA ARG A 514 2.87 19.25 -15.36
C ARG A 514 3.13 20.00 -16.66
N LYS A 515 2.08 20.22 -17.46
CA LYS A 515 2.20 20.91 -18.75
C LYS A 515 2.45 22.40 -18.59
N LEU A 516 1.82 23.04 -17.59
CA LEU A 516 1.86 24.50 -17.41
C LEU A 516 3.01 24.98 -16.52
N TYR A 517 3.41 24.17 -15.54
CA TYR A 517 4.24 24.59 -14.40
C TYR A 517 5.33 23.55 -14.05
N ALA A 518 5.95 22.92 -15.05
CA ALA A 518 6.95 21.89 -14.83
C ALA A 518 8.14 22.40 -13.98
N ASP A 519 8.69 23.57 -14.33
CA ASP A 519 9.86 24.13 -13.66
C ASP A 519 9.57 24.50 -12.20
N GLU A 520 8.37 24.99 -11.93
CA GLU A 520 7.90 25.32 -10.60
C GLU A 520 7.67 24.07 -9.75
N ILE A 521 7.12 23.00 -10.35
CA ILE A 521 7.03 21.69 -9.71
C ILE A 521 8.42 21.19 -9.32
N LEU A 522 9.41 21.33 -10.21
CA LEU A 522 10.79 20.89 -9.92
C LEU A 522 11.44 21.66 -8.77
N ARG A 523 10.98 22.89 -8.48
CA ARG A 523 11.42 23.74 -7.37
C ARG A 523 10.47 23.72 -6.17
N HIS A 524 9.50 22.81 -6.14
CA HIS A 524 8.51 22.74 -5.06
C HIS A 524 9.21 22.62 -3.68
N PRO A 525 8.81 23.39 -2.65
CA PRO A 525 9.47 23.37 -1.34
C PRO A 525 9.50 21.99 -0.68
N LEU A 526 8.49 21.16 -0.96
CA LEU A 526 8.38 19.78 -0.46
C LEU A 526 8.82 18.72 -1.48
N ARG A 527 9.66 19.09 -2.45
CA ARG A 527 10.16 18.17 -3.49
C ARG A 527 10.67 16.86 -2.86
N LYS A 528 11.52 16.98 -1.84
CA LYS A 528 12.19 15.86 -1.19
C LYS A 528 11.18 14.92 -0.53
N GLU A 529 10.21 15.49 0.18
CA GLU A 529 9.18 14.77 0.91
C GLU A 529 8.19 14.08 -0.02
N ILE A 530 7.80 14.73 -1.13
CA ILE A 530 6.95 14.14 -2.16
C ILE A 530 7.65 12.94 -2.80
N ILE A 531 8.93 13.07 -3.19
CA ILE A 531 9.69 11.99 -3.82
C ILE A 531 9.87 10.82 -2.84
N ALA A 532 10.24 11.07 -1.58
CA ALA A 532 10.41 10.04 -0.55
C ALA A 532 9.11 9.23 -0.33
N THR A 533 7.99 9.93 -0.27
CA THR A 533 6.65 9.33 -0.10
C THR A 533 6.26 8.50 -1.32
N LEU A 534 6.50 9.00 -2.53
CA LEU A 534 6.19 8.26 -3.74
C LEU A 534 7.05 7.01 -3.92
N LEU A 535 8.35 7.09 -3.65
CA LEU A 535 9.27 5.95 -3.74
C LEU A 535 8.93 4.89 -2.70
N SER A 536 8.73 5.29 -1.44
CA SER A 536 8.33 4.35 -0.37
C SER A 536 7.01 3.66 -0.70
N ASN A 537 5.99 4.40 -1.14
CA ASN A 537 4.73 3.81 -1.60
C ASN A 537 4.92 2.85 -2.77
N LYS A 538 5.68 3.24 -3.79
CA LYS A 538 5.94 2.43 -4.98
C LYS A 538 6.65 1.12 -4.65
N ILE A 539 7.80 1.19 -3.98
CA ILE A 539 8.62 0.02 -3.64
C ILE A 539 7.80 -0.96 -2.80
N ILE A 540 7.11 -0.46 -1.77
CA ILE A 540 6.34 -1.31 -0.87
C ILE A 540 5.10 -1.88 -1.55
N ASN A 541 4.40 -1.12 -2.40
CA ASN A 541 3.21 -1.61 -3.11
C ASN A 541 3.55 -2.57 -4.28
N ASP A 542 4.73 -2.46 -4.89
CA ASP A 542 5.10 -3.27 -6.06
C ASP A 542 5.90 -4.54 -5.67
N ILE A 543 6.59 -4.54 -4.52
CA ILE A 543 7.45 -5.66 -4.07
C ILE A 543 6.94 -6.28 -2.77
N GLY A 544 6.70 -5.47 -1.73
CA GLY A 544 6.07 -5.92 -0.48
C GLY A 544 6.77 -5.50 0.81
N ILE A 545 6.21 -5.98 1.92
CA ILE A 545 6.58 -5.63 3.29
C ILE A 545 8.00 -6.10 3.63
N GLY A 546 8.81 -5.22 4.21
CA GLY A 546 10.13 -5.57 4.74
C GLY A 546 11.20 -5.88 3.67
N PHE A 547 10.89 -5.68 2.38
CA PHE A 547 11.81 -5.93 1.26
C PHE A 547 13.19 -5.30 1.49
N GLY A 548 13.23 -4.04 1.92
CA GLY A 548 14.46 -3.28 2.02
C GLY A 548 15.28 -3.71 3.20
N PHE A 549 14.62 -3.98 4.34
CA PHE A 549 15.29 -4.62 5.45
C PHE A 549 15.98 -5.92 5.02
N ARG A 550 15.27 -6.79 4.28
CA ARG A 550 15.83 -8.04 3.75
C ARG A 550 17.02 -7.79 2.80
N ILE A 551 16.88 -6.90 1.81
CA ILE A 551 17.96 -6.60 0.86
C ILE A 551 19.18 -5.97 1.53
N ARG A 552 18.98 -5.16 2.58
CA ARG A 552 20.07 -4.62 3.40
C ARG A 552 20.85 -5.74 4.09
N GLU A 553 20.16 -6.72 4.67
CA GLU A 553 20.82 -7.88 5.27
C GLU A 553 21.59 -8.72 4.24
N GLU A 554 21.08 -8.80 3.00
CA GLU A 554 21.69 -9.58 1.94
C GLU A 554 22.88 -8.91 1.23
N THR A 555 22.87 -7.58 1.12
CA THR A 555 23.81 -6.84 0.26
C THR A 555 24.61 -5.78 1.01
N GLY A 556 24.20 -5.39 2.22
CA GLY A 556 24.78 -4.26 2.95
C GLY A 556 24.43 -2.88 2.37
N ALA A 557 23.63 -2.81 1.30
CA ALA A 557 23.26 -1.55 0.66
C ALA A 557 22.41 -0.65 1.59
N THR A 558 22.34 0.65 1.29
CA THR A 558 21.44 1.59 1.96
C THR A 558 20.04 1.55 1.33
N ILE A 559 19.02 2.06 2.04
CA ILE A 559 17.66 2.23 1.48
C ILE A 559 17.69 3.16 0.25
N GLU A 560 18.55 4.17 0.26
CA GLU A 560 18.81 5.03 -0.88
C GLU A 560 19.21 4.21 -2.12
N ASN A 561 20.23 3.36 -2.00
CA ASN A 561 20.71 2.57 -3.13
C ASN A 561 19.66 1.57 -3.61
N ILE A 562 18.86 1.01 -2.70
CA ILE A 562 17.71 0.17 -3.04
C ILE A 562 16.68 0.96 -3.87
N ALA A 563 16.39 2.20 -3.49
CA ALA A 563 15.47 3.05 -4.25
C ALA A 563 16.01 3.45 -5.63
N LYS A 564 17.30 3.80 -5.72
CA LYS A 564 17.99 4.05 -7.01
C LYS A 564 17.92 2.82 -7.92
N ALA A 565 18.28 1.64 -7.40
CA ALA A 565 18.21 0.39 -8.15
C ALA A 565 16.79 0.04 -8.58
N TYR A 566 15.77 0.32 -7.74
CA TYR A 566 14.37 0.15 -8.10
C TYR A 566 13.98 1.05 -9.28
N VAL A 567 14.35 2.33 -9.28
CA VAL A 567 14.08 3.25 -10.41
C VAL A 567 14.72 2.74 -11.70
N VAL A 568 15.99 2.32 -11.63
CA VAL A 568 16.71 1.73 -12.77
C VAL A 568 15.96 0.51 -13.34
N CYS A 569 15.56 -0.43 -12.49
CA CYS A 569 14.88 -1.65 -12.93
C CYS A 569 13.49 -1.37 -13.52
N VAL A 570 12.70 -0.49 -12.91
CA VAL A 570 11.36 -0.15 -13.40
C VAL A 570 11.42 0.48 -14.80
N GLU A 571 12.41 1.34 -15.03
CA GLU A 571 12.59 2.02 -16.31
C GLU A 571 13.11 1.09 -17.40
N ILE A 572 14.17 0.30 -17.12
CA ILE A 572 14.78 -0.57 -18.14
C ILE A 572 13.84 -1.70 -18.56
N PHE A 573 13.06 -2.28 -17.64
CA PHE A 573 12.09 -3.33 -17.97
C PHE A 573 10.70 -2.78 -18.39
N GLU A 574 10.53 -1.46 -18.46
CA GLU A 574 9.28 -0.78 -18.85
C GLU A 574 8.05 -1.26 -18.04
N LEU A 575 8.23 -1.52 -16.74
CA LEU A 575 7.22 -2.21 -15.90
C LEU A 575 5.93 -1.41 -15.70
N ASN A 576 5.99 -0.07 -15.81
CA ASN A 576 4.80 0.78 -15.76
C ASN A 576 3.78 0.45 -16.85
N ALA A 577 4.21 -0.05 -18.02
CA ALA A 577 3.29 -0.50 -19.07
C ALA A 577 2.65 -1.84 -18.70
N THR A 578 3.45 -2.80 -18.22
CA THR A 578 2.99 -4.12 -17.79
C THR A 578 1.97 -4.04 -16.68
N TRP A 579 2.23 -3.25 -15.63
CA TRP A 579 1.28 -3.08 -14.53
C TRP A 579 -0.03 -2.44 -14.96
N ARG A 580 0.00 -1.48 -15.90
CA ARG A 580 -1.22 -0.92 -16.48
C ARG A 580 -2.00 -1.96 -17.28
N ALA A 581 -1.32 -2.80 -18.07
CA ALA A 581 -1.96 -3.88 -18.81
C ALA A 581 -2.60 -4.91 -17.87
N LEU A 582 -1.90 -5.32 -16.81
CA LEU A 582 -2.45 -6.19 -15.77
C LEU A 582 -3.63 -5.54 -15.04
N GLY A 583 -3.57 -4.24 -14.78
CA GLY A 583 -4.66 -3.46 -14.16
C GLY A 583 -5.97 -3.51 -14.95
N LYS A 584 -5.90 -3.56 -16.27
CA LYS A 584 -7.09 -3.65 -17.15
C LYS A 584 -7.82 -5.00 -17.10
N LEU A 585 -7.27 -5.99 -16.40
CA LEU A 585 -7.84 -7.33 -16.27
C LEU A 585 -8.73 -7.51 -15.02
N ASP A 586 -9.02 -6.43 -14.29
CA ASP A 586 -10.01 -6.40 -13.21
C ASP A 586 -11.34 -7.05 -13.67
N ASN A 587 -11.85 -8.01 -12.90
CA ASN A 587 -13.09 -8.77 -13.17
C ASN A 587 -13.10 -9.57 -14.51
N VAL A 588 -12.05 -9.50 -15.33
CA VAL A 588 -11.90 -10.28 -16.57
C VAL A 588 -11.19 -11.60 -16.31
N VAL A 589 -10.13 -11.54 -15.50
CA VAL A 589 -9.32 -12.70 -15.11
C VAL A 589 -9.51 -12.93 -13.62
N ASN A 590 -9.59 -14.22 -13.23
CA ASN A 590 -9.63 -14.58 -11.81
C ASN A 590 -8.47 -13.92 -11.06
N GLU A 591 -8.79 -13.24 -9.96
CA GLU A 591 -7.81 -12.40 -9.26
C GLU A 591 -6.61 -13.18 -8.75
N GLN A 592 -6.82 -14.46 -8.40
CA GLN A 592 -5.78 -15.35 -7.93
C GLN A 592 -4.67 -15.52 -8.97
N HIS A 593 -5.03 -15.61 -10.26
CA HIS A 593 -4.09 -15.71 -11.37
C HIS A 593 -3.39 -14.38 -11.66
N ARG A 594 -4.10 -13.25 -11.52
CA ARG A 594 -3.46 -11.93 -11.66
C ARG A 594 -2.38 -11.73 -10.62
N TYR A 595 -2.62 -12.13 -9.37
CA TYR A 595 -1.62 -12.10 -8.31
C TYR A 595 -0.37 -12.93 -8.64
N GLU A 596 -0.50 -14.04 -9.38
CA GLU A 596 0.68 -14.78 -9.89
C GLU A 596 1.49 -13.96 -10.90
N CYS A 597 0.84 -13.20 -11.79
CA CYS A 597 1.52 -12.31 -12.72
C CYS A 597 2.26 -11.17 -11.98
N PHE A 598 1.62 -10.56 -10.97
CA PHE A 598 2.29 -9.53 -10.15
C PHE A 598 3.50 -10.11 -9.42
N ARG A 599 3.37 -11.28 -8.77
CA ARG A 599 4.49 -11.96 -8.11
C ARG A 599 5.65 -12.29 -9.07
N ALA A 600 5.34 -12.67 -10.31
CA ALA A 600 6.36 -12.91 -11.33
C ALA A 600 7.20 -11.65 -11.62
N ILE A 601 6.55 -10.48 -11.69
CA ILE A 601 7.22 -9.19 -11.88
C ILE A 601 7.96 -8.75 -10.62
N SER A 602 7.38 -8.90 -9.42
CA SER A 602 8.07 -8.60 -8.16
C SER A 602 9.34 -9.46 -8.03
N GLY A 603 9.28 -10.76 -8.37
CA GLY A 603 10.44 -11.64 -8.37
C GLY A 603 11.54 -11.24 -9.36
N LEU A 604 11.18 -10.69 -10.54
CA LEU A 604 12.15 -10.07 -11.44
C LEU A 604 12.82 -8.86 -10.78
N LEU A 605 12.01 -7.93 -10.24
CA LEU A 605 12.50 -6.73 -9.57
C LEU A 605 13.47 -7.06 -8.44
N GLU A 606 13.13 -8.00 -7.56
CA GLU A 606 13.98 -8.39 -6.44
C GLU A 606 15.34 -8.92 -6.90
N ARG A 607 15.35 -9.81 -7.90
CA ARG A 607 16.60 -10.37 -8.45
C ARG A 607 17.45 -9.30 -9.12
N SER A 608 16.83 -8.44 -9.92
CA SER A 608 17.51 -7.36 -10.64
C SER A 608 18.08 -6.29 -9.70
N ILE A 609 17.32 -5.87 -8.70
CA ILE A 609 17.78 -4.93 -7.66
C ILE A 609 18.95 -5.54 -6.89
N SER A 610 18.81 -6.78 -6.40
CA SER A 610 19.91 -7.46 -5.71
C SER A 610 21.15 -7.59 -6.59
N TRP A 611 21.00 -7.85 -7.89
CA TRP A 611 22.12 -7.95 -8.81
C TRP A 611 22.86 -6.62 -8.94
N ILE A 612 22.13 -5.51 -9.15
CA ILE A 612 22.73 -4.16 -9.26
C ILE A 612 23.53 -3.84 -8.00
N LEU A 613 22.92 -4.04 -6.83
CA LEU A 613 23.53 -3.69 -5.54
C LEU A 613 24.78 -4.50 -5.22
N ARG A 614 24.91 -5.73 -5.74
CA ARG A 614 26.10 -6.58 -5.53
C ARG A 614 27.21 -6.32 -6.55
N ASN A 615 26.87 -5.89 -7.76
CA ASN A 615 27.82 -5.76 -8.87
C ASN A 615 28.18 -4.30 -9.21
N ARG A 616 27.58 -3.33 -8.53
CA ARG A 616 27.87 -1.90 -8.66
C ARG A 616 28.30 -1.33 -7.32
N GLY A 617 29.27 -0.42 -7.35
CA GLY A 617 29.70 0.31 -6.15
C GLY A 617 28.57 1.17 -5.59
N ALA A 618 28.66 1.57 -4.33
CA ALA A 618 27.59 2.27 -3.62
C ALA A 618 27.17 3.62 -4.24
N ASN A 619 27.99 4.21 -5.11
CA ASN A 619 27.77 5.55 -5.69
C ASN A 619 27.46 5.49 -7.20
N PHE A 620 26.64 4.54 -7.64
CA PHE A 620 26.26 4.45 -9.05
C PHE A 620 25.27 5.55 -9.45
N ASP A 621 25.42 6.07 -10.67
CA ASP A 621 24.49 7.03 -11.27
C ASP A 621 23.31 6.32 -11.94
N VAL A 622 22.09 6.75 -11.63
CA VAL A 622 20.85 6.13 -12.14
C VAL A 622 20.72 6.29 -13.65
N SER A 623 21.01 7.47 -14.18
CA SER A 623 20.87 7.78 -15.61
C SER A 623 21.85 6.99 -16.45
N MET A 624 23.11 6.91 -16.01
CA MET A 624 24.15 6.12 -16.67
C MET A 624 23.83 4.62 -16.68
N LEU A 625 23.28 4.07 -15.57
CA LEU A 625 22.88 2.66 -15.55
C LEU A 625 21.70 2.40 -16.49
N ILE A 626 20.72 3.31 -16.55
CA ILE A 626 19.60 3.19 -17.50
C ILE A 626 20.14 3.21 -18.93
N GLU A 627 20.98 4.19 -19.28
CA GLU A 627 21.58 4.30 -20.62
C GLU A 627 22.38 3.04 -21.00
N ARG A 628 23.21 2.55 -20.07
CA ARG A 628 24.04 1.36 -20.26
C ARG A 628 23.22 0.11 -20.60
N TYR A 629 22.13 -0.15 -19.88
CA TYR A 629 21.42 -1.43 -19.99
C TYR A 629 20.18 -1.40 -20.88
N LYS A 630 19.54 -0.25 -21.06
CA LYS A 630 18.21 -0.16 -21.69
C LYS A 630 18.22 -0.66 -23.14
N THR A 631 19.25 -0.31 -23.92
CA THR A 631 19.35 -0.73 -25.32
C THR A 631 19.55 -2.23 -25.44
N ASP A 632 20.51 -2.79 -24.69
CA ASP A 632 20.80 -4.23 -24.76
C ASP A 632 19.67 -5.10 -24.17
N ILE A 633 18.97 -4.61 -23.13
CA ILE A 633 17.78 -5.31 -22.63
C ILE A 633 16.68 -5.34 -23.69
N LYS A 634 16.51 -4.28 -24.50
CA LYS A 634 15.56 -4.29 -25.62
C LYS A 634 15.95 -5.28 -26.72
N VAL A 635 17.25 -5.40 -27.02
CA VAL A 635 17.75 -6.41 -27.96
C VAL A 635 17.49 -7.81 -27.40
N LEU A 636 17.90 -8.05 -26.16
CA LEU A 636 17.75 -9.36 -25.52
C LEU A 636 16.29 -9.75 -25.35
N HIS A 637 15.38 -8.82 -25.04
CA HIS A 637 13.95 -9.09 -24.93
C HIS A 637 13.36 -9.68 -26.22
N LYS A 638 13.85 -9.26 -27.39
CA LYS A 638 13.41 -9.81 -28.69
C LYS A 638 13.98 -11.21 -28.95
N GLU A 639 15.21 -11.46 -28.52
CA GLU A 639 15.94 -12.71 -28.80
C GLU A 639 15.87 -13.76 -27.67
N ILE A 640 15.36 -13.42 -26.48
CA ILE A 640 15.44 -14.31 -25.32
C ILE A 640 14.73 -15.65 -25.56
N SER A 641 13.61 -15.63 -26.27
CA SER A 641 12.81 -16.82 -26.58
C SER A 641 13.51 -17.80 -27.54
N THR A 642 14.44 -17.30 -28.36
CA THR A 642 15.24 -18.09 -29.32
C THR A 642 16.59 -18.50 -28.73
N ALA A 643 17.13 -17.70 -27.80
CA ALA A 643 18.39 -17.98 -27.12
C ALA A 643 18.29 -19.11 -26.08
N ILE A 644 17.14 -19.26 -25.41
CA ILE A 644 16.92 -20.34 -24.45
C ILE A 644 16.77 -21.70 -25.15
N ILE A 645 17.43 -22.72 -24.62
CA ILE A 645 17.37 -24.09 -25.14
C ILE A 645 16.98 -25.10 -24.06
N GLY A 646 16.77 -26.36 -24.46
CA GLY A 646 16.64 -27.49 -23.55
C GLY A 646 15.55 -27.33 -22.50
N GLN A 647 15.87 -27.63 -21.24
CA GLN A 647 14.90 -27.55 -20.14
C GLN A 647 14.47 -26.11 -19.83
N SER A 648 15.36 -25.13 -19.99
CA SER A 648 15.02 -23.70 -19.79
C SER A 648 13.94 -23.25 -20.79
N ARG A 649 14.04 -23.68 -22.05
CA ARG A 649 13.00 -23.43 -23.07
C ARG A 649 11.67 -24.11 -22.73
N LYS A 650 11.70 -25.34 -22.21
CA LYS A 650 10.49 -26.03 -21.74
C LYS A 650 9.83 -25.27 -20.59
N ASN A 651 10.60 -24.80 -19.60
CA ASN A 651 10.11 -24.02 -18.46
C ASN A 651 9.49 -22.67 -18.91
N TYR A 652 10.13 -21.99 -19.87
CA TYR A 652 9.58 -20.78 -20.49
C TYR A 652 8.24 -21.04 -21.19
N ILE A 653 8.19 -22.07 -22.05
CA ILE A 653 6.96 -22.45 -22.76
C ILE A 653 5.85 -22.82 -21.76
N ALA A 654 6.19 -23.55 -20.70
CA ALA A 654 5.25 -23.92 -19.64
C ALA A 654 4.72 -22.68 -18.90
N THR A 655 5.59 -21.71 -18.58
CA THR A 655 5.20 -20.44 -17.95
C THR A 655 4.25 -19.65 -18.83
N ARG A 656 4.56 -19.50 -20.13
CA ARG A 656 3.68 -18.85 -21.10
C ARG A 656 2.33 -19.57 -21.22
N LYS A 657 2.34 -20.91 -21.36
CA LYS A 657 1.12 -21.74 -21.41
C LYS A 657 0.28 -21.59 -20.15
N ARG A 658 0.91 -21.47 -18.98
CA ARG A 658 0.22 -21.23 -17.70
C ARG A 658 -0.52 -19.89 -17.73
N PHE A 659 0.12 -18.80 -18.15
CA PHE A 659 -0.55 -17.50 -18.26
C PHE A 659 -1.68 -17.49 -19.30
N LEU A 660 -1.51 -18.19 -20.43
CA LEU A 660 -2.59 -18.39 -21.40
C LEU A 660 -3.77 -19.17 -20.79
N LYS A 661 -3.51 -20.24 -20.04
CA LYS A 661 -4.55 -21.01 -19.33
C LYS A 661 -5.29 -20.16 -18.31
N HIS A 662 -4.59 -19.20 -17.71
CA HIS A 662 -5.18 -18.21 -16.80
C HIS A 662 -6.03 -17.14 -17.51
N LYS A 663 -6.18 -17.21 -18.84
CA LYS A 663 -6.89 -16.24 -19.67
C LYS A 663 -6.23 -14.85 -19.72
N ILE A 664 -4.93 -14.78 -19.45
CA ILE A 664 -4.15 -13.57 -19.71
C ILE A 664 -4.02 -13.40 -21.25
N PRO A 665 -4.16 -12.19 -21.81
CA PRO A 665 -3.98 -11.95 -23.24
C PRO A 665 -2.66 -12.51 -23.77
N ALA A 666 -2.63 -12.97 -25.03
CA ALA A 666 -1.50 -13.69 -25.59
C ALA A 666 -0.19 -12.88 -25.57
N ASP A 667 -0.26 -11.61 -25.97
CA ASP A 667 0.89 -10.70 -25.99
C ASP A 667 1.44 -10.47 -24.57
N LEU A 668 0.55 -10.23 -23.60
CA LEU A 668 0.93 -10.03 -22.21
C LEU A 668 1.48 -11.33 -21.58
N SER A 669 0.94 -12.49 -21.95
CA SER A 669 1.44 -13.79 -21.50
C SER A 669 2.86 -14.06 -21.99
N GLN A 670 3.16 -13.66 -23.23
CA GLN A 670 4.50 -13.72 -23.80
C GLN A 670 5.43 -12.73 -23.09
N GLU A 671 5.03 -11.46 -22.98
CA GLU A 671 5.79 -10.41 -22.28
C GLU A 671 6.16 -10.83 -20.84
N LEU A 672 5.21 -11.41 -20.09
CA LEU A 672 5.47 -11.89 -18.73
C LEU A 672 6.48 -13.05 -18.71
N ALA A 673 6.37 -14.00 -19.63
CA ALA A 673 7.34 -15.10 -19.73
C ALA A 673 8.73 -14.59 -20.11
N ASP A 674 8.81 -13.65 -21.04
CA ASP A 674 10.06 -13.01 -21.46
C ASP A 674 10.71 -12.28 -20.27
N LYS A 675 9.95 -11.42 -19.59
CA LYS A 675 10.40 -10.66 -18.43
C LYS A 675 10.88 -11.52 -17.28
N THR A 676 10.20 -12.63 -16.98
CA THR A 676 10.67 -13.55 -15.93
C THR A 676 12.04 -14.16 -16.24
N THR A 677 12.36 -14.32 -17.52
CA THR A 677 13.62 -14.87 -18.03
C THR A 677 14.72 -13.81 -18.11
N LEU A 678 14.37 -12.54 -18.31
CA LEU A 678 15.30 -11.41 -18.36
C LEU A 678 16.05 -11.10 -17.06
N ALA A 679 15.81 -11.83 -15.97
CA ALA A 679 16.61 -11.67 -14.75
C ALA A 679 18.11 -11.93 -14.98
N SER A 680 18.48 -12.79 -15.93
CA SER A 680 19.88 -13.04 -16.32
C SER A 680 20.45 -12.02 -17.31
N ALA A 681 19.66 -11.01 -17.71
CA ALA A 681 20.07 -10.04 -18.73
C ALA A 681 21.33 -9.28 -18.32
N PHE A 682 21.42 -8.88 -17.05
CA PHE A 682 22.58 -8.15 -16.55
C PHE A 682 23.87 -8.95 -16.70
N ASP A 683 23.87 -10.24 -16.36
CA ASP A 683 25.05 -11.09 -16.51
C ASP A 683 25.49 -11.20 -17.98
N ILE A 684 24.54 -11.37 -18.89
CA ILE A 684 24.79 -11.45 -20.34
C ILE A 684 25.37 -10.12 -20.85
N ILE A 685 24.81 -8.98 -20.44
CA ILE A 685 25.22 -7.65 -20.90
C ILE A 685 26.60 -7.26 -20.35
N GLU A 686 26.95 -7.68 -19.13
CA GLU A 686 28.30 -7.45 -18.63
C GLU A 686 29.36 -8.21 -19.43
N ILE A 687 29.04 -9.43 -19.88
CA ILE A 687 29.95 -10.20 -20.75
C ILE A 687 30.10 -9.51 -22.10
N THR A 688 29.00 -9.04 -22.70
CA THR A 688 29.04 -8.37 -24.02
C THR A 688 29.86 -7.10 -23.98
N GLY A 689 29.68 -6.28 -22.93
CA GLY A 689 30.44 -5.05 -22.76
C GLY A 689 31.94 -5.28 -22.54
N LYS A 690 32.31 -6.31 -21.77
CA LYS A 690 33.72 -6.63 -21.52
C LYS A 690 34.45 -7.22 -22.74
N LEU A 691 33.78 -8.10 -23.49
CA LEU A 691 34.38 -8.83 -24.62
C LEU A 691 34.08 -8.18 -25.97
N TYR A 692 33.39 -7.04 -25.99
CA TYR A 692 32.95 -6.33 -27.19
C TYR A 692 32.25 -7.26 -28.20
N CYS A 693 31.39 -8.15 -27.69
CA CYS A 693 30.70 -9.15 -28.49
C CYS A 693 29.19 -8.89 -28.56
N ASN A 694 28.51 -9.63 -29.44
CA ASN A 694 27.09 -9.44 -29.69
C ASN A 694 26.22 -10.12 -28.62
N THR A 695 25.15 -9.43 -28.19
CA THR A 695 24.22 -9.85 -27.13
C THR A 695 23.48 -11.15 -27.45
N GLU A 696 23.06 -11.36 -28.70
CA GLU A 696 22.35 -12.57 -29.13
C GLU A 696 23.26 -13.81 -29.02
N HIS A 697 24.47 -13.74 -29.56
CA HIS A 697 25.43 -14.85 -29.50
C HIS A 697 25.82 -15.18 -28.05
N THR A 698 26.07 -14.15 -27.24
CA THR A 698 26.42 -14.33 -25.82
C THR A 698 25.28 -14.99 -25.06
N ALA A 699 24.03 -14.60 -25.30
CA ALA A 699 22.86 -15.23 -24.70
C ALA A 699 22.75 -16.71 -25.10
N LYS A 700 22.93 -17.04 -26.39
CA LYS A 700 22.90 -18.43 -26.87
C LYS A 700 23.95 -19.30 -26.17
N LEU A 701 25.19 -18.81 -26.02
CA LEU A 701 26.22 -19.56 -25.29
C LEU A 701 25.89 -19.66 -23.80
N PHE A 702 25.44 -18.58 -23.17
CA PHE A 702 25.07 -18.54 -21.75
C PHE A 702 24.04 -19.64 -21.42
N TYR A 703 23.00 -19.76 -22.24
CA TYR A 703 21.99 -20.81 -22.08
C TYR A 703 22.46 -22.20 -22.52
N ALA A 704 23.35 -22.30 -23.52
CA ALA A 704 23.95 -23.58 -23.88
C ALA A 704 24.81 -24.17 -22.76
N LEU A 705 25.62 -23.34 -22.10
CA LEU A 705 26.37 -23.73 -20.89
C LEU A 705 25.43 -24.12 -19.75
N SER A 706 24.33 -23.37 -19.56
CA SER A 706 23.32 -23.72 -18.55
C SER A 706 22.69 -25.09 -18.79
N GLU A 707 22.50 -25.47 -20.05
CA GLU A 707 21.94 -26.77 -20.42
C GLU A 707 22.97 -27.89 -20.26
N ARG A 708 24.19 -27.68 -20.78
CA ARG A 708 25.28 -28.66 -20.69
C ARG A 708 25.60 -29.05 -19.25
N LEU A 709 25.56 -28.08 -18.35
CA LEU A 709 25.86 -28.28 -16.92
C LEU A 709 24.59 -28.50 -16.08
N GLN A 710 23.41 -28.63 -16.70
CA GLN A 710 22.14 -28.81 -15.96
C GLN A 710 21.90 -27.75 -14.86
N LEU A 711 22.37 -26.51 -15.04
CA LEU A 711 22.29 -25.47 -14.01
C LEU A 711 20.84 -25.10 -13.66
N HIS A 712 19.90 -25.35 -14.57
CA HIS A 712 18.47 -25.18 -14.32
C HIS A 712 18.00 -26.08 -13.16
N TRP A 713 18.46 -27.33 -13.11
CA TRP A 713 18.10 -28.29 -12.07
C TRP A 713 18.67 -27.86 -10.70
N ILE A 714 19.90 -27.34 -10.67
CA ILE A 714 20.49 -26.78 -9.45
C ILE A 714 19.67 -25.57 -8.96
N ARG A 715 19.27 -24.65 -9.85
CA ARG A 715 18.42 -23.50 -9.50
C ARG A 715 17.06 -23.90 -8.97
N ASP A 716 16.42 -24.88 -9.61
CA ASP A 716 15.12 -25.39 -9.19
C ASP A 716 15.24 -26.05 -7.80
N SER A 717 16.31 -26.80 -7.56
CA SER A 717 16.61 -27.41 -6.25
C SER A 717 16.84 -26.36 -5.15
N ILE A 718 17.62 -25.31 -5.44
CA ILE A 718 17.80 -24.16 -4.53
C ILE A 718 16.45 -23.53 -4.20
N SER A 719 15.59 -23.33 -5.21
CA SER A 719 14.30 -22.64 -5.06
C SER A 719 13.26 -23.46 -4.31
N GLN A 720 13.33 -24.80 -4.39
CA GLN A 720 12.43 -25.73 -3.69
C GLN A 720 12.88 -26.05 -2.26
N THR A 721 14.05 -25.57 -1.84
CA THR A 721 14.57 -25.82 -0.49
C THR A 721 13.68 -25.16 0.56
N VAL A 722 13.28 -25.92 1.57
CA VAL A 722 12.39 -25.44 2.64
C VAL A 722 13.13 -24.44 3.53
N VAL A 723 12.66 -23.19 3.52
CA VAL A 723 13.17 -22.12 4.39
C VAL A 723 12.47 -22.17 5.74
N ARG A 724 13.18 -22.64 6.78
CA ARG A 724 12.65 -22.65 8.16
C ARG A 724 13.18 -21.52 9.01
N THR A 725 14.34 -20.98 8.66
CA THR A 725 15.04 -19.95 9.43
C THR A 725 15.61 -18.89 8.51
N HIS A 726 15.92 -17.73 9.09
CA HIS A 726 16.65 -16.66 8.40
C HIS A 726 18.00 -17.13 7.84
N TRP A 727 18.71 -18.02 8.54
CA TRP A 727 20.00 -18.53 8.07
C TRP A 727 19.83 -19.42 6.85
N ASN A 728 18.79 -20.27 6.81
CA ASN A 728 18.47 -21.02 5.59
C ASN A 728 18.19 -20.07 4.42
N HIS A 729 17.44 -18.98 4.68
CA HIS A 729 17.13 -17.98 3.67
C HIS A 729 18.40 -17.33 3.10
N LEU A 730 19.26 -16.75 3.95
CA LEU A 730 20.51 -16.11 3.48
C LEU A 730 21.39 -17.08 2.71
N ALA A 731 21.46 -18.31 3.15
CA ALA A 731 22.35 -19.29 2.55
C ALA A 731 21.83 -19.78 1.18
N ILE A 732 20.51 -19.92 1.01
CA ILE A 732 19.85 -20.11 -0.30
C ILE A 732 20.11 -18.93 -1.24
N VAL A 733 19.98 -17.70 -0.72
CA VAL A 733 20.27 -16.48 -1.49
C VAL A 733 21.72 -16.49 -1.98
N ASN A 734 22.67 -16.80 -1.10
CA ASN A 734 24.09 -16.86 -1.45
C ASN A 734 24.38 -17.96 -2.48
N MET A 735 23.84 -19.17 -2.32
CA MET A 735 23.99 -20.25 -3.30
C MET A 735 23.46 -19.88 -4.68
N ARG A 736 22.27 -19.25 -4.72
CA ARG A 736 21.68 -18.77 -5.97
C ARG A 736 22.59 -17.76 -6.66
N ASN A 737 23.10 -16.79 -5.89
CA ASN A 737 23.95 -15.73 -6.42
C ASN A 737 25.32 -16.26 -6.87
N ASP A 738 25.91 -17.17 -6.11
CA ASP A 738 27.15 -17.86 -6.47
C ASP A 738 26.98 -18.63 -7.78
N LEU A 739 25.86 -19.33 -7.96
CA LEU A 739 25.56 -20.05 -9.19
C LEU A 739 25.42 -19.10 -10.40
N HIS A 740 24.77 -17.95 -10.24
CA HIS A 740 24.69 -16.92 -11.29
C HIS A 740 26.06 -16.34 -11.63
N ALA A 741 26.86 -15.98 -10.61
CA ALA A 741 28.21 -15.46 -10.81
C ALA A 741 29.12 -16.48 -11.49
N ASN A 742 29.05 -17.75 -11.08
CA ASN A 742 29.82 -18.83 -11.69
C ASN A 742 29.44 -19.03 -13.16
N GLN A 743 28.15 -19.03 -13.50
CA GLN A 743 27.72 -19.13 -14.90
C GLN A 743 28.21 -17.94 -15.73
N ARG A 744 28.12 -16.71 -15.20
CA ARG A 744 28.62 -15.50 -15.88
C ARG A 744 30.10 -15.63 -16.18
N ASN A 745 30.91 -15.94 -15.16
CA ASN A 745 32.36 -16.06 -15.29
C ASN A 745 32.75 -17.19 -16.25
N LEU A 746 32.07 -18.34 -16.18
CA LEU A 746 32.34 -19.44 -17.09
C LEU A 746 32.00 -19.07 -18.54
N THR A 747 30.88 -18.37 -18.77
CA THR A 747 30.50 -17.91 -20.11
C THR A 747 31.52 -16.92 -20.67
N GLU A 748 32.03 -16.00 -19.83
CA GLU A 748 33.10 -15.06 -20.18
C GLU A 748 34.37 -15.81 -20.61
N LEU A 749 34.82 -16.79 -19.82
CA LEU A 749 36.01 -17.59 -20.09
C LEU A 749 35.87 -18.47 -21.35
N VAL A 750 34.72 -19.12 -21.52
CA VAL A 750 34.46 -19.93 -22.71
C VAL A 750 34.48 -19.07 -23.97
N LEU A 751 33.91 -17.86 -23.94
CA LEU A 751 34.01 -16.94 -25.07
C LEU A 751 35.45 -16.50 -25.35
N GLN A 752 36.30 -16.38 -24.32
CA GLN A 752 37.70 -16.00 -24.49
C GLN A 752 38.48 -17.02 -25.35
N SER A 753 38.13 -18.31 -25.30
CA SER A 753 38.79 -19.40 -26.05
C SER A 753 38.74 -19.29 -27.59
N VAL A 754 37.90 -18.41 -28.15
CA VAL A 754 37.79 -18.21 -29.62
C VAL A 754 38.11 -16.77 -29.99
N THR A 755 38.84 -16.56 -31.09
CA THR A 755 39.10 -15.21 -31.63
C THR A 755 37.82 -14.56 -32.16
N ASN A 756 37.05 -15.27 -32.99
CA ASN A 756 35.73 -14.79 -33.45
C ASN A 756 34.64 -15.20 -32.45
N LYS A 757 34.19 -14.24 -31.64
CA LYS A 757 33.16 -14.43 -30.59
C LYS A 757 31.77 -14.81 -31.12
N ARG A 758 31.55 -14.80 -32.45
CA ARG A 758 30.32 -15.34 -33.07
C ARG A 758 30.30 -16.87 -33.11
N HIS A 759 31.46 -17.53 -33.01
CA HIS A 759 31.57 -18.99 -33.10
C HIS A 759 31.29 -19.67 -31.74
N THR A 760 30.10 -19.44 -31.17
CA THR A 760 29.73 -19.89 -29.82
C THR A 760 29.71 -21.40 -29.68
N THR A 761 29.22 -22.13 -30.69
CA THR A 761 29.25 -23.61 -30.70
C THR A 761 30.68 -24.14 -30.67
N LYS A 762 31.59 -23.52 -31.45
CA LYS A 762 33.00 -23.90 -31.47
C LYS A 762 33.67 -23.60 -30.12
N ALA A 763 33.35 -22.46 -29.50
CA ALA A 763 33.86 -22.10 -28.19
C ALA A 763 33.48 -23.13 -27.12
N LEU A 764 32.21 -23.55 -27.11
CA LEU A 764 31.74 -24.59 -26.20
C LEU A 764 32.47 -25.92 -26.43
N GLN A 765 32.58 -26.38 -27.68
CA GLN A 765 33.25 -27.64 -28.01
C GLN A 765 34.74 -27.65 -27.63
N LEU A 766 35.46 -26.56 -27.92
CA LEU A 766 36.87 -26.44 -27.54
C LEU A 766 37.05 -26.49 -26.03
N TRP A 767 36.21 -25.75 -25.30
CA TRP A 767 36.23 -25.77 -23.84
C TRP A 767 35.94 -27.17 -23.28
N GLU A 768 34.94 -27.89 -23.81
CA GLU A 768 34.61 -29.26 -23.41
C GLU A 768 35.76 -30.23 -23.65
N GLN A 769 36.47 -30.10 -24.78
CA GLN A 769 37.64 -30.93 -25.10
C GLN A 769 38.80 -30.67 -24.13
N HIS A 770 39.10 -29.39 -23.86
CA HIS A 770 40.20 -28.99 -22.96
C HIS A 770 39.94 -29.36 -21.49
N HIS A 771 38.68 -29.51 -21.08
CA HIS A 771 38.29 -29.75 -19.68
C HIS A 771 37.53 -31.07 -19.48
N SER A 772 37.72 -32.04 -20.36
CA SER A 772 37.00 -33.32 -20.36
C SER A 772 37.05 -34.06 -19.01
N GLU A 773 38.22 -34.19 -18.39
CA GLU A 773 38.38 -34.84 -17.07
C GLU A 773 37.59 -34.13 -15.96
N ALA A 774 37.63 -32.79 -15.94
CA ALA A 774 36.90 -31.99 -14.96
C ALA A 774 35.37 -32.12 -15.15
N LEU A 775 34.92 -32.19 -16.41
CA LEU A 775 33.51 -32.39 -16.77
C LEU A 775 33.03 -33.80 -16.41
N GLU A 776 33.83 -34.85 -16.62
CA GLU A 776 33.46 -36.21 -16.20
C GLU A 776 33.26 -36.31 -14.68
N ARG A 777 34.12 -35.64 -13.90
CA ARG A 777 33.94 -35.53 -12.45
C ARG A 777 32.66 -34.77 -12.10
N TYR A 778 32.42 -33.63 -12.74
CA TYR A 778 31.23 -32.82 -12.54
C TYR A 778 29.96 -33.63 -12.81
N ASP A 779 29.88 -34.27 -13.97
CA ASP A 779 28.72 -35.05 -14.42
C ASP A 779 28.44 -36.22 -13.45
N ARG A 780 29.48 -36.88 -12.93
CA ARG A 780 29.34 -37.95 -11.92
C ARG A 780 28.66 -37.44 -10.64
N ILE A 781 29.12 -36.30 -10.11
CA ILE A 781 28.57 -35.72 -8.88
C ILE A 781 27.14 -35.25 -9.10
N ILE A 782 26.85 -34.56 -10.21
CA ILE A 782 25.49 -34.09 -10.50
C ILE A 782 24.53 -35.27 -10.71
N ASN A 783 24.96 -36.35 -11.35
CA ASN A 783 24.14 -37.57 -11.49
C ASN A 783 23.89 -38.26 -10.15
N GLU A 784 24.90 -38.33 -9.27
CA GLU A 784 24.75 -38.88 -7.91
C GLU A 784 23.75 -38.06 -7.09
N LEU A 785 23.88 -36.72 -7.12
CA LEU A 785 22.94 -35.82 -6.45
C LEU A 785 21.54 -35.88 -7.08
N GLY A 786 21.44 -36.04 -8.40
CA GLY A 786 20.19 -36.20 -9.15
C GLY A 786 19.44 -37.49 -8.82
N ALA A 787 20.14 -38.53 -8.39
CA ALA A 787 19.53 -39.79 -7.94
C ALA A 787 18.93 -39.70 -6.52
N LEU A 788 19.24 -38.66 -5.76
CA LEU A 788 18.68 -38.45 -4.42
C LEU A 788 17.20 -38.02 -4.51
N ARG A 789 16.35 -38.62 -3.66
CA ARG A 789 14.93 -38.27 -3.58
C ARG A 789 14.68 -36.84 -3.08
N THR A 790 15.53 -36.36 -2.18
CA THR A 790 15.45 -35.02 -1.60
C THR A 790 16.85 -34.48 -1.42
N LEU A 791 17.12 -33.31 -1.98
CA LEU A 791 18.37 -32.60 -1.75
C LEU A 791 18.24 -31.75 -0.49
N ASP A 792 19.14 -31.98 0.45
CA ASP A 792 19.29 -31.11 1.59
C ASP A 792 20.22 -29.94 1.26
N PHE A 793 20.33 -29.03 2.22
CA PHE A 793 21.13 -27.82 2.06
C PHE A 793 22.63 -28.10 1.78
N PRO A 794 23.31 -29.02 2.49
CA PRO A 794 24.67 -29.45 2.15
C PRO A 794 24.82 -29.98 0.73
N ALA A 795 23.92 -30.86 0.26
CA ALA A 795 23.98 -31.43 -1.08
C ALA A 795 23.91 -30.34 -2.17
N ILE A 796 23.03 -29.36 -2.01
CA ILE A 796 22.92 -28.22 -2.93
C ILE A 796 24.18 -27.35 -2.90
N SER A 797 24.77 -27.16 -1.72
CA SER A 797 26.05 -26.45 -1.57
C SER A 797 27.17 -27.11 -2.38
N VAL A 798 27.22 -28.45 -2.38
CA VAL A 798 28.20 -29.22 -3.15
C VAL A 798 27.98 -28.99 -4.64
N ALA A 799 26.74 -29.08 -5.14
CA ALA A 799 26.43 -28.84 -6.55
C ALA A 799 26.90 -27.45 -7.03
N VAL A 800 26.66 -26.39 -6.23
CA VAL A 800 27.11 -25.03 -6.54
C VAL A 800 28.65 -24.93 -6.51
N SER A 801 29.30 -25.62 -5.57
CA SER A 801 30.76 -25.67 -5.44
C SER A 801 31.43 -26.35 -6.63
N GLU A 802 30.85 -27.41 -7.18
CA GLU A 802 31.39 -28.07 -8.38
C GLU A 802 31.36 -27.15 -9.60
N VAL A 803 30.33 -26.31 -9.77
CA VAL A 803 30.33 -25.29 -10.83
C VAL A 803 31.45 -24.27 -10.61
N ARG A 804 31.71 -23.86 -9.35
CA ARG A 804 32.83 -22.98 -9.02
C ARG A 804 34.18 -23.61 -9.36
N ARG A 805 34.36 -24.91 -9.11
CA ARG A 805 35.58 -25.64 -9.45
C ARG A 805 35.85 -25.60 -10.95
N LEU A 806 34.83 -25.79 -11.78
CA LEU A 806 34.96 -25.65 -13.24
C LEU A 806 35.42 -24.24 -13.65
N VAL A 807 34.88 -23.19 -13.02
CA VAL A 807 35.33 -21.80 -13.26
C VAL A 807 36.82 -21.65 -12.92
N THR A 808 37.25 -22.15 -11.75
CA THR A 808 38.65 -22.05 -11.33
C THR A 808 39.59 -22.82 -12.25
N SER A 809 39.23 -24.04 -12.67
CA SER A 809 40.06 -24.80 -13.61
C SER A 809 40.19 -24.09 -14.96
N THR A 810 39.10 -23.53 -15.48
CA THR A 810 39.13 -22.83 -16.76
C THR A 810 39.90 -21.52 -16.69
N GLN A 811 39.82 -20.79 -15.57
CA GLN A 811 40.62 -19.59 -15.37
C GLN A 811 42.13 -19.90 -15.36
N LEU A 812 42.55 -21.02 -14.75
CA LEU A 812 43.95 -21.43 -14.71
C LEU A 812 44.46 -21.75 -16.12
N SER A 813 43.68 -22.47 -16.94
CA SER A 813 44.05 -22.77 -18.32
C SER A 813 44.18 -21.50 -19.18
N VAL A 814 43.24 -20.55 -19.06
CA VAL A 814 43.28 -19.28 -19.79
C VAL A 814 44.46 -18.39 -19.38
N ASN A 815 44.93 -18.48 -18.14
CA ASN A 815 46.11 -17.72 -17.69
C ASN A 815 47.44 -18.36 -18.11
N MET A 816 47.45 -19.64 -18.50
CA MET A 816 48.64 -20.35 -18.96
C MET A 816 48.85 -20.26 -20.49
N GLU A 817 47.79 -19.98 -21.24
CA GLU A 817 47.81 -19.62 -22.68
C GLU A 817 48.05 -18.12 -22.88
#